data_AF-A0A956ABH5-F1
#
_entry.id   AF-A0A956ABH5-F1
#
_cell.length_a   1.000
_cell.length_b   1.000
_cell.length_c   1.000
_cell.angle_alpha   90.00
_cell.angle_beta   90.00
_cell.angle_gamma   90.00
#
_symmetry.space_group_name_H-M   'P 1'
#
loop_
_entity.id
_entity.type
_entity.pdbx_description
1 polymer ?
#
loop_
_entity_poly.entity_id
_entity_poly.type
_entity_poly.pdbx_seq_one_letter_code
_entity_poly.pdbx_strand_id
1 'polypeptide(L)'
;MKRTIGSAVVALAIGIAWQLVLGGGAAAQVLPHKSFSKLVISNGYSSAIYDAEVRELSDFYDHLYRNRDKNTETVDLLYDAYFGVRIDGTFKWFPKMTTGTFQPVSLGYVEGTGIVQVTEMVGDLEFQRFFFSPLGYAGHAVAMVIRVTNKSSTTAHTLSLYSLHNFHVGTGAPFPLSKPESASWDAPSGILLESGDDSQHQMLYKPLEAPTHYETINIFNRFDGKDEALNDGLNGEFFDDNLVPGFQWDLGSLAPGATQYRGVLMVYTQKSNKNAEMSAVTSFVNGRASQALLDAESTAWAAFIAKAKLPSSVTSGSDRRTLALHSLVMLKMGQVNETNSGSYKPNGQIVASLVPGIWNISWVRDAAYAITALARVGLLDEAKRGLLFMLEAKTGVEYKSYVGEDYLVSVTRYFGDGTEESDTNVDGPNIEFDNIGLFLWALGSYLAESGDKTMFDAYWPAVRDKAADLLVKLVDPATGLIVADSSIWEHHWNGKQKPFAYTSITAVRGLCAASRLATLAGDDARALTYKQTAAALRLAIQSQLVDSSNVLAGNLTELKNGVGYYDTAVVEAFNFGLFDPQGTIGTATLGALDSHFRLTATGNGYYRNDDGDTYDNQEWIFVDLRMANAWWLAGDTTRAAELIDWVVAQSKENYWLIAEQYDKTTADYTGSTPMVGFGPGAFLLLLRQLAGDSEIDACWTEVTNPEPVADDPQTLDVVEPDTSVDEDLTPADLSPDLEVVDLGDLEAEDVPNPFDAFADATSDTSVADTTASDLSTPDIQPLEDGSGTTDYTILDDPTGGFKKVVVDDGCGCRLHDRSASPNALLASCLLLVAFGIRRRRSVR
;
A
#
# COMPACT_ATOMS: atom_id res chain seq x y z
N MET A 1 62.05 56.43 -19.76
CA MET A 1 60.82 56.23 -18.94
C MET A 1 60.02 55.07 -19.54
N LYS A 2 59.09 54.45 -18.78
CA LYS A 2 58.40 53.16 -19.00
C LYS A 2 59.18 51.94 -18.46
N ARG A 3 59.02 51.65 -17.15
CA ARG A 3 59.42 50.40 -16.50
C ARG A 3 58.52 50.05 -15.29
N THR A 4 57.22 50.27 -15.49
CA THR A 4 56.09 49.97 -14.60
C THR A 4 54.85 49.84 -15.50
N ILE A 5 53.77 49.23 -15.00
CA ILE A 5 52.66 48.66 -15.80
C ILE A 5 53.13 47.42 -16.59
N GLY A 6 53.32 46.32 -15.86
CA GLY A 6 53.63 45.00 -16.43
C GLY A 6 53.23 43.79 -15.56
N SER A 7 52.68 44.02 -14.36
CA SER A 7 52.43 42.97 -13.36
C SER A 7 50.99 42.96 -12.79
N ALA A 8 50.19 44.00 -13.07
CA ALA A 8 48.82 44.10 -12.55
C ALA A 8 47.76 43.35 -13.39
N VAL A 9 48.02 43.17 -14.70
CA VAL A 9 47.04 42.59 -15.63
C VAL A 9 47.04 41.06 -15.61
N VAL A 10 48.19 40.42 -15.39
CA VAL A 10 48.33 38.96 -15.38
C VAL A 10 47.70 38.34 -14.12
N ALA A 11 47.82 39.01 -12.96
CA ALA A 11 47.22 38.54 -11.72
C ALA A 11 45.68 38.50 -11.80
N LEU A 12 45.06 39.51 -12.41
CA LEU A 12 43.60 39.58 -12.54
C LEU A 12 43.04 38.50 -13.50
N ALA A 13 43.75 38.23 -14.60
CA ALA A 13 43.35 37.21 -15.56
C ALA A 13 43.39 35.78 -14.96
N ILE A 14 44.39 35.48 -14.13
CA ILE A 14 44.50 34.16 -13.47
C ILE A 14 43.44 34.00 -12.36
N GLY A 15 43.14 35.06 -11.61
CA GLY A 15 42.06 35.03 -10.59
C GLY A 15 40.69 34.73 -11.18
N ILE A 16 40.33 35.39 -12.29
CA ILE A 16 39.03 35.15 -12.98
C ILE A 16 38.98 33.74 -13.58
N ALA A 17 40.09 33.22 -14.12
CA ALA A 17 40.15 31.86 -14.64
C ALA A 17 39.93 30.78 -13.56
N TRP A 18 40.38 31.00 -12.32
CA TRP A 18 40.15 30.07 -11.21
C TRP A 18 38.74 30.16 -10.61
N GLN A 19 38.12 31.35 -10.62
CA GLN A 19 36.71 31.48 -10.19
C GLN A 19 35.73 30.80 -11.16
N LEU A 20 36.08 30.67 -12.45
CA LEU A 20 35.27 29.96 -13.45
C LEU A 20 35.44 28.42 -13.43
N VAL A 21 36.34 27.87 -12.60
CA VAL A 21 36.54 26.41 -12.43
C VAL A 21 36.05 25.92 -11.05
N LEU A 22 35.79 26.83 -10.11
CA LEU A 22 35.11 26.54 -8.84
C LEU A 22 33.60 26.87 -8.86
N GLY A 23 33.08 27.27 -10.02
CA GLY A 23 31.66 27.15 -10.33
C GLY A 23 31.28 25.68 -10.52
N GLY A 24 31.25 24.92 -9.42
CA GLY A 24 30.66 23.58 -9.39
C GLY A 24 29.22 23.72 -9.88
N GLY A 25 28.93 23.14 -11.04
CA GLY A 25 27.61 23.23 -11.62
C GLY A 25 26.61 22.58 -10.68
N ALA A 26 25.71 23.37 -10.09
CA ALA A 26 24.53 22.84 -9.44
C ALA A 26 23.86 21.90 -10.44
N ALA A 27 23.70 20.62 -10.07
CA ALA A 27 22.99 19.68 -10.91
C ALA A 27 21.61 20.27 -11.20
N ALA A 28 21.16 20.20 -12.46
CA ALA A 28 19.83 20.67 -12.80
C ALA A 28 18.82 19.83 -12.01
N GLN A 29 18.16 20.46 -11.04
CA GLN A 29 17.24 19.78 -10.13
C GLN A 29 16.22 18.98 -10.93
N VAL A 30 16.01 17.72 -10.54
CA VAL A 30 15.02 16.86 -11.19
C VAL A 30 13.66 17.55 -11.15
N LEU A 31 13.01 17.66 -12.30
CA LEU A 31 11.67 18.22 -12.40
C LEU A 31 10.63 17.09 -12.27
N PRO A 32 9.46 17.37 -11.68
CA PRO A 32 8.35 16.41 -11.70
C PRO A 32 7.99 16.01 -13.13
N HIS A 33 7.77 14.72 -13.35
CA HIS A 33 7.56 14.17 -14.69
C HIS A 33 6.85 12.82 -14.65
N LYS A 34 6.23 12.44 -15.77
CA LYS A 34 5.58 11.14 -15.89
C LYS A 34 6.61 10.02 -16.05
N SER A 35 6.57 9.07 -15.12
CA SER A 35 7.35 7.83 -15.08
C SER A 35 6.46 6.57 -14.99
N PHE A 36 5.27 6.68 -14.40
CA PHE A 36 4.35 5.56 -14.21
C PHE A 36 3.32 5.44 -15.35
N SER A 37 2.90 4.21 -15.68
CA SER A 37 1.97 3.93 -16.80
C SER A 37 0.65 3.27 -16.41
N LYS A 38 0.53 2.68 -15.22
CA LYS A 38 -0.66 1.90 -14.82
C LYS A 38 -1.68 2.76 -14.08
N LEU A 39 -2.96 2.52 -14.30
CA LEU A 39 -4.07 3.14 -13.57
C LEU A 39 -4.98 2.04 -13.03
N VAL A 40 -5.04 1.91 -11.71
CA VAL A 40 -5.86 0.91 -11.03
C VAL A 40 -7.32 1.35 -10.89
N ILE A 41 -8.21 0.38 -10.94
CA ILE A 41 -9.66 0.51 -10.91
C ILE A 41 -10.17 -0.56 -9.93
N SER A 42 -11.01 -0.21 -8.94
CA SER A 42 -11.57 -1.19 -7.99
C SER A 42 -12.91 -0.71 -7.40
N ASN A 43 -13.79 -1.66 -7.10
CA ASN A 43 -15.02 -1.46 -6.33
C ASN A 43 -14.96 -2.14 -4.94
N GLY A 44 -13.79 -2.61 -4.50
CA GLY A 44 -13.61 -3.38 -3.26
C GLY A 44 -13.89 -4.88 -3.36
N TYR A 45 -14.30 -5.40 -4.52
CA TYR A 45 -14.45 -6.86 -4.75
C TYR A 45 -13.35 -7.39 -5.66
N SER A 46 -13.03 -6.67 -6.73
CA SER A 46 -12.00 -7.01 -7.72
C SER A 46 -11.19 -5.76 -8.09
N SER A 47 -9.97 -5.94 -8.57
CA SER A 47 -9.15 -4.85 -9.11
C SER A 47 -8.85 -5.06 -10.59
N ALA A 48 -8.90 -4.00 -11.40
CA ALA A 48 -8.51 -4.01 -12.81
C ALA A 48 -7.45 -2.93 -13.07
N ILE A 49 -6.62 -3.12 -14.08
CA ILE A 49 -5.58 -2.15 -14.47
C ILE A 49 -5.81 -1.71 -15.91
N TYR A 50 -5.85 -0.39 -16.12
CA TYR A 50 -5.67 0.22 -17.43
C TYR A 50 -4.21 0.63 -17.62
N ASP A 51 -3.57 0.18 -18.69
CA ASP A 51 -2.18 0.49 -19.00
C ASP A 51 -2.11 1.60 -20.05
N ALA A 52 -1.48 2.73 -19.69
CA ALA A 52 -1.34 3.90 -20.54
C ALA A 52 -0.23 3.77 -21.61
N GLU A 53 0.68 2.80 -21.51
CA GLU A 53 1.71 2.53 -22.52
C GLU A 53 1.12 1.70 -23.67
N VAL A 54 0.42 0.59 -23.35
CA VAL A 54 -0.22 -0.26 -24.38
C VAL A 54 -1.67 0.13 -24.71
N ARG A 55 -2.32 0.95 -23.89
CA ARG A 55 -3.64 1.60 -24.10
C ARG A 55 -4.86 0.66 -24.05
N GLU A 56 -4.75 -0.45 -23.34
CA GLU A 56 -5.77 -1.47 -23.08
C GLU A 56 -5.97 -1.69 -21.57
N LEU A 57 -7.10 -2.32 -21.15
CA LEU A 57 -7.11 -3.02 -19.86
C LEU A 57 -6.20 -4.23 -20.00
N SER A 58 -5.34 -4.51 -19.02
CA SER A 58 -4.21 -5.44 -19.17
C SER A 58 -4.03 -6.43 -18.02
N ASP A 59 -4.78 -6.27 -16.94
CA ASP A 59 -4.71 -7.08 -15.72
C ASP A 59 -6.09 -6.99 -15.00
N PHE A 60 -6.63 -8.09 -14.45
CA PHE A 60 -7.88 -8.17 -13.66
C PHE A 60 -7.75 -9.22 -12.55
N TYR A 61 -7.68 -8.76 -11.31
CA TYR A 61 -7.54 -9.57 -10.12
C TYR A 61 -8.90 -9.86 -9.49
N ASP A 62 -9.20 -11.13 -9.23
CA ASP A 62 -10.49 -11.51 -8.65
C ASP A 62 -10.68 -11.07 -7.19
N HIS A 63 -9.59 -10.78 -6.48
CA HIS A 63 -9.58 -10.13 -5.17
C HIS A 63 -8.75 -8.84 -5.19
N LEU A 64 -8.88 -8.01 -4.14
CA LEU A 64 -7.98 -6.86 -3.93
C LEU A 64 -6.67 -7.30 -3.28
N TYR A 65 -6.76 -8.18 -2.29
CA TYR A 65 -5.60 -8.70 -1.57
C TYR A 65 -4.81 -9.68 -2.44
N ARG A 66 -3.56 -9.94 -2.09
CA ARG A 66 -2.64 -10.79 -2.85
C ARG A 66 -2.85 -12.28 -2.60
N ASN A 67 -3.05 -12.65 -1.34
CA ASN A 67 -3.18 -14.04 -0.92
C ASN A 67 -4.43 -14.17 -0.06
N ARG A 68 -5.37 -15.02 -0.49
CA ARG A 68 -6.58 -15.35 0.26
C ARG A 68 -6.24 -16.08 1.56
N ASP A 69 -5.28 -16.99 1.49
CA ASP A 69 -4.69 -17.72 2.61
C ASP A 69 -3.25 -18.13 2.25
N LYS A 70 -2.57 -18.79 3.19
CA LYS A 70 -1.16 -19.24 3.10
C LYS A 70 -0.80 -20.08 1.87
N ASN A 71 -1.79 -20.64 1.16
CA ASN A 71 -1.60 -21.51 0.00
C ASN A 71 -2.34 -21.01 -1.26
N THR A 72 -3.12 -19.93 -1.16
CA THR A 72 -4.01 -19.44 -2.24
C THR A 72 -3.64 -18.02 -2.62
N GLU A 73 -2.88 -17.84 -3.70
CA GLU A 73 -2.65 -16.52 -4.32
C GLU A 73 -3.84 -16.13 -5.22
N THR A 74 -4.17 -14.85 -5.24
CA THR A 74 -5.22 -14.22 -6.07
C THR A 74 -4.87 -14.32 -7.55
N VAL A 75 -5.86 -14.52 -8.42
CA VAL A 75 -5.61 -14.74 -9.87
C VAL A 75 -5.80 -13.48 -10.70
N ASP A 76 -4.85 -13.21 -11.58
CA ASP A 76 -4.95 -12.24 -12.67
C ASP A 76 -5.54 -12.92 -13.91
N LEU A 77 -6.83 -12.68 -14.15
CA LEU A 77 -7.65 -13.36 -15.15
C LEU A 77 -7.61 -12.68 -16.54
N LEU A 78 -6.98 -11.52 -16.71
CA LEU A 78 -7.09 -10.72 -17.95
C LEU A 78 -5.75 -10.61 -18.71
N TYR A 79 -5.75 -10.98 -19.98
CA TYR A 79 -4.63 -10.71 -20.88
C TYR A 79 -4.76 -9.33 -21.55
N ASP A 80 -5.88 -9.08 -22.26
CA ASP A 80 -6.24 -7.75 -22.76
C ASP A 80 -7.76 -7.54 -22.95
N ALA A 81 -8.23 -6.31 -22.73
CA ALA A 81 -9.58 -5.90 -23.12
C ALA A 81 -9.61 -4.45 -23.61
N TYR A 82 -10.21 -4.23 -24.78
CA TYR A 82 -10.23 -2.92 -25.43
C TYR A 82 -11.32 -2.80 -26.51
N PHE A 83 -11.51 -1.55 -26.97
CA PHE A 83 -12.41 -1.24 -28.08
C PHE A 83 -11.69 -1.27 -29.45
N GLY A 84 -12.48 -1.47 -30.50
CA GLY A 84 -12.12 -1.18 -31.89
C GLY A 84 -13.20 -0.32 -32.57
N VAL A 85 -12.89 0.19 -33.76
CA VAL A 85 -13.82 1.01 -34.55
C VAL A 85 -13.59 0.79 -36.05
N ARG A 86 -14.69 0.77 -36.82
CA ARG A 86 -14.72 0.91 -38.27
C ARG A 86 -15.26 2.29 -38.61
N ILE A 87 -14.50 3.06 -39.37
CA ILE A 87 -14.86 4.42 -39.83
C ILE A 87 -14.83 4.42 -41.34
N ASP A 88 -15.97 4.71 -41.97
CA ASP A 88 -16.15 4.84 -43.42
C ASP A 88 -15.52 3.69 -44.25
N GLY A 89 -15.62 2.45 -43.73
CA GLY A 89 -15.06 1.24 -44.35
C GLY A 89 -13.57 0.98 -44.05
N THR A 90 -13.03 1.53 -42.95
CA THR A 90 -11.68 1.22 -42.45
C THR A 90 -11.71 0.86 -40.97
N PHE A 91 -11.39 -0.40 -40.64
CA PHE A 91 -11.27 -0.89 -39.26
C PHE A 91 -9.89 -0.64 -38.59
N LYS A 92 -9.90 -0.34 -37.28
CA LYS A 92 -8.73 -0.31 -36.37
C LYS A 92 -9.10 -0.66 -34.92
N TRP A 93 -8.20 -1.38 -34.24
CA TRP A 93 -8.16 -1.53 -32.77
C TRP A 93 -7.46 -0.33 -32.11
N PHE A 94 -8.05 0.27 -31.06
CA PHE A 94 -7.51 1.49 -30.42
C PHE A 94 -6.05 1.37 -29.94
N PRO A 95 -5.64 0.31 -29.22
CA PRO A 95 -4.24 0.10 -28.81
C PRO A 95 -3.21 0.13 -29.95
N LYS A 96 -3.63 -0.25 -31.16
CA LYS A 96 -2.75 -0.38 -32.32
C LYS A 96 -2.77 0.88 -33.21
N MET A 97 -3.45 1.96 -32.78
CA MET A 97 -3.45 3.29 -33.42
C MET A 97 -2.29 4.17 -32.91
N THR A 98 -1.06 3.83 -33.26
CA THR A 98 0.15 4.44 -32.64
C THR A 98 0.80 5.59 -33.43
N THR A 99 0.23 6.02 -34.55
CA THR A 99 0.86 6.98 -35.49
C THR A 99 -0.03 8.16 -35.87
N GLY A 100 0.55 9.36 -35.93
CA GLY A 100 -0.10 10.55 -36.50
C GLY A 100 -1.20 11.13 -35.60
N THR A 101 -2.38 11.38 -36.17
CA THR A 101 -3.51 12.05 -35.50
C THR A 101 -4.17 11.27 -34.37
N PHE A 102 -3.81 10.00 -34.18
CA PHE A 102 -4.48 9.04 -33.28
C PHE A 102 -3.87 8.93 -31.87
N GLN A 103 -3.24 10.00 -31.38
CA GLN A 103 -2.70 10.03 -30.03
C GLN A 103 -3.78 10.50 -29.03
N PRO A 104 -3.79 9.98 -27.78
CA PRO A 104 -4.64 10.49 -26.72
C PRO A 104 -4.42 12.00 -26.50
N VAL A 105 -5.51 12.76 -26.59
CA VAL A 105 -5.58 14.18 -26.24
C VAL A 105 -5.61 14.35 -24.71
N SER A 106 -6.16 13.37 -24.00
CA SER A 106 -6.04 13.24 -22.55
C SER A 106 -6.13 11.77 -22.13
N LEU A 107 -5.47 11.42 -21.02
CA LEU A 107 -5.50 10.11 -20.39
C LEU A 107 -5.30 10.33 -18.90
N GLY A 108 -6.20 9.80 -18.06
CA GLY A 108 -6.12 9.92 -16.60
C GLY A 108 -7.44 9.55 -15.93
N TYR A 109 -7.55 9.72 -14.61
CA TYR A 109 -8.84 9.64 -13.93
C TYR A 109 -9.69 10.89 -14.22
N VAL A 110 -11.02 10.74 -14.19
CA VAL A 110 -11.95 11.87 -14.02
C VAL A 110 -11.84 12.35 -12.57
N GLU A 111 -11.68 13.66 -12.35
CA GLU A 111 -11.34 14.23 -11.03
C GLU A 111 -12.26 13.73 -9.90
N GLY A 112 -11.66 13.20 -8.83
CA GLY A 112 -12.39 12.71 -7.66
C GLY A 112 -13.20 11.43 -7.89
N THR A 113 -12.90 10.65 -8.94
CA THR A 113 -13.52 9.35 -9.22
C THR A 113 -12.49 8.26 -9.47
N GLY A 114 -12.91 6.99 -9.38
CA GLY A 114 -12.16 5.82 -9.85
C GLY A 114 -12.34 5.53 -11.35
N ILE A 115 -12.88 6.47 -12.13
CA ILE A 115 -13.16 6.31 -13.57
C ILE A 115 -11.93 6.76 -14.36
N VAL A 116 -11.23 5.84 -15.03
CA VAL A 116 -10.18 6.17 -16.00
C VAL A 116 -10.86 6.61 -17.31
N GLN A 117 -10.49 7.79 -17.82
CA GLN A 117 -10.92 8.32 -19.11
C GLN A 117 -9.72 8.46 -20.07
N VAL A 118 -9.92 8.06 -21.32
CA VAL A 118 -8.99 8.29 -22.44
C VAL A 118 -9.73 8.99 -23.57
N THR A 119 -9.27 10.19 -23.96
CA THR A 119 -9.86 11.02 -25.03
C THR A 119 -8.97 10.97 -26.26
N GLU A 120 -9.52 10.66 -27.43
CA GLU A 120 -8.81 10.56 -28.71
C GLU A 120 -9.58 11.27 -29.83
N MET A 121 -8.87 11.76 -30.85
CA MET A 121 -9.45 12.33 -32.06
C MET A 121 -9.11 11.47 -33.28
N VAL A 122 -10.08 11.30 -34.18
CA VAL A 122 -9.90 10.66 -35.49
C VAL A 122 -10.59 11.52 -36.55
N GLY A 123 -9.84 12.44 -37.14
CA GLY A 123 -10.41 13.48 -38.00
C GLY A 123 -11.41 14.33 -37.22
N ASP A 124 -12.64 14.41 -37.70
CA ASP A 124 -13.73 15.15 -37.06
C ASP A 124 -14.42 14.36 -35.91
N LEU A 125 -13.98 13.14 -35.58
CA LEU A 125 -14.60 12.30 -34.55
C LEU A 125 -13.81 12.35 -33.23
N GLU A 126 -14.49 12.64 -32.13
CA GLU A 126 -13.96 12.48 -30.76
C GLU A 126 -14.42 11.15 -30.18
N PHE A 127 -13.49 10.36 -29.67
CA PHE A 127 -13.74 9.14 -28.92
C PHE A 127 -13.29 9.30 -27.48
N GLN A 128 -14.15 8.94 -26.53
CA GLN A 128 -13.84 8.95 -25.10
C GLN A 128 -14.15 7.56 -24.54
N ARG A 129 -13.08 6.86 -24.12
CA ARG A 129 -13.12 5.52 -23.54
C ARG A 129 -13.04 5.65 -22.02
N PHE A 130 -13.98 5.04 -21.31
CA PHE A 130 -14.13 5.08 -19.86
C PHE A 130 -14.02 3.67 -19.29
N PHE A 131 -13.27 3.51 -18.20
CA PHE A 131 -13.02 2.24 -17.55
C PHE A 131 -13.22 2.41 -16.04
N PHE A 132 -14.07 1.60 -15.42
CA PHE A 132 -14.43 1.71 -14.01
C PHE A 132 -15.02 0.40 -13.45
N SER A 133 -14.79 0.10 -12.18
CA SER A 133 -15.48 -0.99 -11.46
C SER A 133 -16.67 -0.37 -10.71
N PRO A 134 -17.93 -0.68 -11.05
CA PRO A 134 -19.04 0.11 -10.53
C PRO A 134 -19.20 0.01 -9.01
N LEU A 135 -19.17 1.14 -8.30
CA LEU A 135 -19.41 1.23 -6.85
C LEU A 135 -20.81 0.72 -6.46
N GLY A 136 -21.76 0.75 -7.38
CA GLY A 136 -23.11 0.22 -7.20
C GLY A 136 -23.25 -1.30 -7.40
N TYR A 137 -22.18 -2.02 -7.78
CA TYR A 137 -22.21 -3.47 -7.99
C TYR A 137 -21.50 -4.21 -6.85
N ALA A 138 -22.23 -5.12 -6.20
CA ALA A 138 -21.73 -5.90 -5.06
C ALA A 138 -21.10 -7.23 -5.53
N GLY A 139 -20.06 -7.15 -6.34
CA GLY A 139 -19.38 -8.31 -6.95
C GLY A 139 -18.20 -7.92 -7.84
N HIS A 140 -17.50 -8.93 -8.35
CA HIS A 140 -16.23 -8.82 -9.07
C HIS A 140 -16.45 -8.33 -10.51
N ALA A 141 -16.31 -7.03 -10.77
CA ALA A 141 -16.74 -6.43 -12.03
C ALA A 141 -15.86 -5.27 -12.52
N VAL A 142 -15.72 -5.15 -13.84
CA VAL A 142 -15.18 -3.96 -14.51
C VAL A 142 -16.05 -3.60 -15.73
N ALA A 143 -16.33 -2.33 -15.91
CA ALA A 143 -17.11 -1.78 -17.01
C ALA A 143 -16.19 -1.05 -18.01
N MET A 144 -16.50 -1.25 -19.28
CA MET A 144 -15.93 -0.51 -20.41
C MET A 144 -17.04 0.26 -21.10
N VAL A 145 -16.92 1.58 -21.22
CA VAL A 145 -17.86 2.44 -21.97
C VAL A 145 -17.08 3.28 -22.98
N ILE A 146 -17.60 3.41 -24.19
CA ILE A 146 -17.09 4.33 -25.21
C ILE A 146 -18.17 5.31 -25.65
N ARG A 147 -17.86 6.61 -25.58
CA ARG A 147 -18.60 7.69 -26.23
C ARG A 147 -17.91 8.02 -27.55
N VAL A 148 -18.68 8.14 -28.63
CA VAL A 148 -18.24 8.77 -29.89
C VAL A 148 -19.10 10.00 -30.16
N THR A 149 -18.46 11.13 -30.48
CA THR A 149 -19.12 12.38 -30.88
C THR A 149 -18.55 12.87 -32.19
N ASN A 150 -19.42 13.11 -33.17
CA ASN A 150 -19.04 13.76 -34.42
C ASN A 150 -18.93 15.28 -34.18
N LYS A 151 -17.71 15.81 -34.15
CA LYS A 151 -17.40 17.24 -34.00
C LYS A 151 -17.49 18.01 -35.31
N SER A 152 -17.70 17.33 -36.45
CA SER A 152 -17.92 18.00 -37.72
C SER A 152 -19.19 18.84 -37.68
N SER A 153 -19.15 19.96 -38.40
CA SER A 153 -20.32 20.79 -38.69
C SER A 153 -21.02 20.41 -40.01
N THR A 154 -20.41 19.53 -40.82
CA THR A 154 -20.91 19.21 -42.18
C THR A 154 -20.76 17.75 -42.60
N THR A 155 -19.74 17.03 -42.12
CA THR A 155 -19.49 15.63 -42.49
C THR A 155 -20.30 14.67 -41.61
N ALA A 156 -20.97 13.69 -42.22
CA ALA A 156 -21.50 12.52 -41.52
C ALA A 156 -20.58 11.32 -41.77
N HIS A 157 -20.35 10.49 -40.74
CA HIS A 157 -19.45 9.34 -40.80
C HIS A 157 -20.20 8.04 -40.59
N THR A 158 -19.89 7.01 -41.37
CA THR A 158 -20.43 5.65 -41.18
C THR A 158 -19.58 4.92 -40.16
N LEU A 159 -20.20 4.43 -39.08
CA LEU A 159 -19.50 3.88 -37.93
C LEU A 159 -20.00 2.51 -37.49
N SER A 160 -19.05 1.64 -37.14
CA SER A 160 -19.29 0.46 -36.30
C SER A 160 -18.29 0.46 -35.13
N LEU A 161 -18.76 0.13 -33.94
CA LEU A 161 -17.94 -0.02 -32.73
C LEU A 161 -17.77 -1.49 -32.38
N TYR A 162 -16.65 -1.84 -31.77
CA TYR A 162 -16.28 -3.21 -31.42
C TYR A 162 -15.73 -3.27 -30.00
N SER A 163 -16.01 -4.34 -29.26
CA SER A 163 -15.27 -4.69 -28.02
C SER A 163 -14.63 -6.06 -28.15
N LEU A 164 -13.47 -6.21 -27.53
CA LEU A 164 -12.69 -7.44 -27.41
C LEU A 164 -12.42 -7.69 -25.93
N HIS A 165 -12.58 -8.95 -25.50
CA HIS A 165 -12.26 -9.40 -24.16
C HIS A 165 -11.45 -10.70 -24.29
N ASN A 166 -10.32 -10.79 -23.60
CA ASN A 166 -9.37 -11.91 -23.65
C ASN A 166 -8.99 -12.27 -22.22
N PHE A 167 -9.90 -12.96 -21.53
CA PHE A 167 -9.68 -13.44 -20.16
C PHE A 167 -9.18 -14.88 -20.20
N HIS A 168 -8.12 -15.17 -19.46
CA HIS A 168 -7.64 -16.53 -19.26
C HIS A 168 -8.40 -17.15 -18.08
N VAL A 169 -9.19 -18.17 -18.34
CA VAL A 169 -10.12 -18.74 -17.35
C VAL A 169 -9.84 -20.19 -16.99
N GLY A 170 -8.82 -20.84 -17.55
CA GLY A 170 -8.38 -22.20 -17.19
C GLY A 170 -7.80 -22.32 -15.76
N THR A 171 -7.11 -23.43 -15.48
CA THR A 171 -6.39 -23.59 -14.18
C THR A 171 -5.09 -22.81 -14.13
N GLY A 172 -4.65 -22.45 -12.91
CA GLY A 172 -3.37 -21.78 -12.64
C GLY A 172 -3.53 -20.58 -11.70
N ALA A 173 -2.44 -20.22 -11.03
CA ALA A 173 -2.29 -19.02 -10.21
C ALA A 173 -0.80 -18.64 -10.12
N PRO A 174 -0.45 -17.34 -10.00
CA PRO A 174 -1.34 -16.19 -10.09
C PRO A 174 -1.84 -15.92 -11.52
N PHE A 175 -1.24 -16.53 -12.55
CA PHE A 175 -1.69 -16.42 -13.94
C PHE A 175 -2.37 -17.74 -14.39
N PRO A 176 -3.69 -17.74 -14.65
CA PRO A 176 -4.38 -18.89 -15.21
C PRO A 176 -3.96 -19.18 -16.67
N LEU A 177 -4.08 -20.45 -17.06
CA LEU A 177 -3.90 -20.89 -18.43
C LEU A 177 -5.07 -20.44 -19.32
N SER A 178 -4.76 -20.03 -20.54
CA SER A 178 -5.74 -19.72 -21.59
C SER A 178 -6.36 -20.99 -22.23
N LYS A 179 -6.52 -22.08 -21.45
CA LYS A 179 -7.04 -23.39 -21.90
C LYS A 179 -7.16 -24.42 -20.77
N PRO A 180 -8.01 -25.45 -20.94
CA PRO A 180 -9.09 -25.56 -21.94
C PRO A 180 -10.21 -24.55 -21.63
N GLU A 181 -10.71 -23.86 -22.65
CA GLU A 181 -11.71 -22.81 -22.51
C GLU A 181 -12.94 -23.08 -23.36
N SER A 182 -14.10 -22.72 -22.84
CA SER A 182 -15.37 -22.78 -23.54
C SER A 182 -16.18 -21.49 -23.42
N ALA A 183 -16.83 -21.10 -24.53
CA ALA A 183 -17.66 -19.90 -24.58
C ALA A 183 -18.99 -20.11 -25.33
N SER A 184 -20.01 -19.38 -24.90
CA SER A 184 -21.41 -19.50 -25.37
C SER A 184 -22.19 -18.19 -25.21
N TRP A 185 -23.36 -18.11 -25.84
CA TRP A 185 -24.28 -16.96 -25.72
C TRP A 185 -25.61 -17.38 -25.11
N ASP A 186 -25.94 -16.84 -23.94
CA ASP A 186 -27.25 -17.00 -23.32
C ASP A 186 -28.21 -15.94 -23.89
N ALA A 187 -28.98 -16.34 -24.92
CA ALA A 187 -29.95 -15.44 -25.57
C ALA A 187 -31.06 -14.89 -24.65
N PRO A 188 -31.57 -15.60 -23.62
CA PRO A 188 -32.56 -15.07 -22.68
C PRO A 188 -32.08 -13.87 -21.85
N SER A 189 -30.86 -13.91 -21.29
CA SER A 189 -30.27 -12.78 -20.55
C SER A 189 -29.54 -11.79 -21.46
N GLY A 190 -29.12 -12.24 -22.65
CA GLY A 190 -28.25 -11.50 -23.56
C GLY A 190 -26.88 -11.27 -22.96
N ILE A 191 -26.24 -12.35 -22.50
CA ILE A 191 -24.90 -12.39 -21.89
C ILE A 191 -24.05 -13.39 -22.68
N LEU A 192 -22.80 -13.02 -22.99
CA LEU A 192 -21.80 -13.97 -23.47
C LEU A 192 -21.09 -14.55 -22.24
N LEU A 193 -21.08 -15.88 -22.13
CA LEU A 193 -20.45 -16.64 -21.06
C LEU A 193 -19.15 -17.24 -21.57
N GLU A 194 -18.08 -17.12 -20.79
CA GLU A 194 -16.79 -17.78 -21.01
C GLU A 194 -16.39 -18.54 -19.73
N SER A 195 -15.67 -19.65 -19.87
CA SER A 195 -15.47 -20.64 -18.80
C SER A 195 -14.22 -21.48 -19.04
N GLY A 196 -13.33 -21.63 -18.05
CA GLY A 196 -12.27 -22.63 -18.15
C GLY A 196 -12.86 -23.99 -17.83
N ASP A 197 -12.71 -25.00 -18.68
CA ASP A 197 -13.39 -26.29 -18.49
C ASP A 197 -12.84 -27.05 -17.28
N ASP A 198 -11.54 -26.93 -17.02
CA ASP A 198 -10.81 -27.56 -15.92
C ASP A 198 -10.89 -26.79 -14.58
N SER A 199 -11.25 -25.51 -14.62
CA SER A 199 -11.24 -24.59 -13.47
C SER A 199 -12.62 -24.42 -12.80
N GLN A 200 -12.75 -23.44 -11.90
CA GLN A 200 -14.05 -22.91 -11.48
C GLN A 200 -14.36 -21.50 -12.04
N HIS A 201 -13.42 -20.88 -12.75
CA HIS A 201 -13.55 -19.50 -13.22
C HIS A 201 -14.57 -19.39 -14.37
N GLN A 202 -15.38 -18.34 -14.34
CA GLN A 202 -16.24 -17.92 -15.44
C GLN A 202 -16.28 -16.40 -15.57
N MET A 203 -16.42 -15.94 -16.82
CA MET A 203 -16.64 -14.53 -17.14
C MET A 203 -18.01 -14.35 -17.81
N LEU A 204 -18.69 -13.28 -17.41
CA LEU A 204 -19.98 -12.84 -17.95
C LEU A 204 -19.80 -11.48 -18.63
N TYR A 205 -19.91 -11.45 -19.95
CA TYR A 205 -19.85 -10.21 -20.73
C TYR A 205 -21.26 -9.75 -21.05
N LYS A 206 -21.71 -8.70 -20.36
CA LYS A 206 -23.02 -8.09 -20.55
C LYS A 206 -22.91 -6.80 -21.38
N PRO A 207 -23.30 -6.81 -22.66
CA PRO A 207 -23.38 -5.59 -23.44
C PRO A 207 -24.53 -4.71 -22.93
N LEU A 208 -24.27 -3.41 -22.77
CA LEU A 208 -25.19 -2.43 -22.18
C LEU A 208 -26.25 -1.93 -23.17
N GLU A 209 -25.93 -1.99 -24.47
CA GLU A 209 -26.85 -1.90 -25.59
C GLU A 209 -26.80 -3.21 -26.37
N ALA A 210 -27.92 -3.69 -26.90
CA ALA A 210 -27.95 -4.92 -27.70
C ALA A 210 -26.96 -4.84 -28.88
N PRO A 211 -26.05 -5.83 -29.04
CA PRO A 211 -25.10 -5.86 -30.15
C PRO A 211 -25.82 -6.07 -31.48
N THR A 212 -25.20 -5.60 -32.56
CA THR A 212 -25.60 -5.96 -33.92
C THR A 212 -25.11 -7.37 -34.24
N HIS A 213 -23.87 -7.69 -33.85
CA HIS A 213 -23.26 -9.01 -33.99
C HIS A 213 -22.41 -9.37 -32.76
N TYR A 214 -22.23 -10.66 -32.51
CA TYR A 214 -21.38 -11.18 -31.44
C TYR A 214 -20.66 -12.45 -31.89
N GLU A 215 -19.48 -12.72 -31.32
CA GLU A 215 -18.78 -14.01 -31.51
C GLU A 215 -18.17 -14.53 -30.22
N THR A 216 -18.24 -15.85 -30.05
CA THR A 216 -17.73 -16.66 -28.93
C THR A 216 -16.35 -17.26 -29.21
N ILE A 217 -15.78 -17.04 -30.39
CA ILE A 217 -14.44 -17.50 -30.78
C ILE A 217 -13.44 -16.34 -30.80
N ASN A 218 -12.16 -16.64 -30.99
CA ASN A 218 -11.09 -15.66 -31.06
C ASN A 218 -11.28 -14.63 -32.20
N ILE A 219 -11.80 -13.44 -31.88
CA ILE A 219 -12.09 -12.40 -32.88
C ILE A 219 -10.84 -11.68 -33.37
N PHE A 220 -9.76 -11.63 -32.58
CA PHE A 220 -8.54 -10.90 -32.94
C PHE A 220 -7.99 -11.36 -34.30
N ASN A 221 -7.91 -12.67 -34.49
CA ASN A 221 -7.41 -13.32 -35.71
C ASN A 221 -8.30 -13.12 -36.96
N ARG A 222 -9.56 -12.65 -36.79
CA ARG A 222 -10.38 -12.21 -37.94
C ARG A 222 -9.89 -10.86 -38.47
N PHE A 223 -9.75 -9.87 -37.58
CA PHE A 223 -9.56 -8.47 -37.93
C PHE A 223 -8.10 -8.05 -38.18
N ASP A 224 -7.11 -8.94 -37.99
CA ASP A 224 -5.72 -8.63 -38.34
C ASP A 224 -5.56 -8.41 -39.86
N GLY A 225 -5.63 -7.14 -40.26
CA GLY A 225 -5.54 -6.69 -41.65
C GLY A 225 -6.80 -6.84 -42.51
N LYS A 226 -7.96 -7.26 -41.96
CA LYS A 226 -9.19 -7.53 -42.75
C LYS A 226 -10.37 -6.66 -42.31
N ASP A 227 -11.19 -6.24 -43.28
CA ASP A 227 -12.41 -5.46 -43.05
C ASP A 227 -13.67 -6.34 -43.12
N GLU A 228 -13.71 -7.40 -42.33
CA GLU A 228 -14.86 -8.32 -42.21
C GLU A 228 -15.85 -7.82 -41.13
N ALA A 229 -17.11 -8.26 -41.16
CA ALA A 229 -18.01 -8.12 -40.01
C ALA A 229 -17.82 -9.28 -39.04
N LEU A 230 -18.16 -9.09 -37.75
CA LEU A 230 -18.44 -10.24 -36.89
C LEU A 230 -19.61 -11.04 -37.48
N ASN A 231 -19.54 -12.35 -37.33
CA ASN A 231 -20.47 -13.29 -37.94
C ASN A 231 -21.24 -14.08 -36.87
N ASP A 232 -22.55 -13.83 -36.77
CA ASP A 232 -23.50 -14.56 -35.90
C ASP A 232 -23.64 -16.07 -36.24
N GLY A 233 -22.78 -16.62 -37.10
CA GLY A 233 -22.82 -17.99 -37.60
C GLY A 233 -22.27 -19.04 -36.63
N LEU A 234 -21.79 -18.65 -35.45
CA LEU A 234 -21.21 -19.54 -34.44
C LEU A 234 -22.01 -19.49 -33.13
N ASN A 235 -23.29 -19.88 -33.22
CA ASN A 235 -24.20 -19.97 -32.08
C ASN A 235 -24.18 -21.38 -31.47
N GLY A 236 -23.46 -21.54 -30.36
CA GLY A 236 -23.29 -22.79 -29.63
C GLY A 236 -22.26 -22.63 -28.50
N GLU A 237 -21.97 -23.72 -27.80
CA GLU A 237 -20.76 -23.84 -26.97
C GLU A 237 -19.57 -24.17 -27.88
N PHE A 238 -18.54 -23.34 -27.83
CA PHE A 238 -17.27 -23.55 -28.53
C PHE A 238 -16.19 -23.93 -27.54
N PHE A 239 -15.25 -24.76 -27.97
CA PHE A 239 -14.15 -25.30 -27.19
C PHE A 239 -12.87 -25.09 -27.99
N ASP A 240 -11.91 -24.33 -27.47
CA ASP A 240 -10.64 -24.03 -28.17
C ASP A 240 -9.52 -23.68 -27.16
N ASP A 241 -8.30 -23.54 -27.65
CA ASP A 241 -7.20 -22.89 -26.92
C ASP A 241 -7.24 -21.37 -27.17
N ASN A 242 -7.21 -20.55 -26.11
CA ASN A 242 -7.16 -19.08 -26.15
C ASN A 242 -8.36 -18.44 -26.86
N LEU A 243 -9.53 -18.52 -26.23
CA LEU A 243 -10.71 -17.79 -26.69
C LEU A 243 -10.54 -16.27 -26.51
N VAL A 244 -11.16 -15.49 -27.40
CA VAL A 244 -11.12 -14.01 -27.39
C VAL A 244 -12.47 -13.48 -27.91
N PRO A 245 -13.57 -13.61 -27.14
CA PRO A 245 -14.91 -13.24 -27.56
C PRO A 245 -15.10 -11.71 -27.68
N GLY A 246 -16.21 -11.30 -28.32
CA GLY A 246 -16.54 -9.88 -28.41
C GLY A 246 -17.82 -9.51 -29.15
N PHE A 247 -18.03 -8.20 -29.27
CA PHE A 247 -19.26 -7.59 -29.79
C PHE A 247 -18.98 -6.57 -30.89
N GLN A 248 -19.95 -6.39 -31.80
CA GLN A 248 -20.00 -5.32 -32.80
C GLN A 248 -21.36 -4.59 -32.69
N TRP A 249 -21.33 -3.27 -32.73
CA TRP A 249 -22.51 -2.42 -32.90
C TRP A 249 -22.36 -1.55 -34.14
N ASP A 250 -23.21 -1.76 -35.13
CA ASP A 250 -23.33 -0.85 -36.27
C ASP A 250 -24.15 0.38 -35.85
N LEU A 251 -23.52 1.56 -35.89
CA LEU A 251 -24.17 2.83 -35.57
C LEU A 251 -24.84 3.46 -36.81
N GLY A 252 -24.48 2.98 -38.01
CA GLY A 252 -24.85 3.60 -39.26
C GLY A 252 -24.17 4.97 -39.44
N SER A 253 -24.89 5.93 -40.03
CA SER A 253 -24.38 7.28 -40.30
C SER A 253 -24.54 8.20 -39.09
N LEU A 254 -23.44 8.51 -38.39
CA LEU A 254 -23.41 9.50 -37.31
C LEU A 254 -23.35 10.93 -37.89
N ALA A 255 -24.46 11.65 -37.79
CA ALA A 255 -24.62 13.01 -38.31
C ALA A 255 -23.70 14.05 -37.60
N PRO A 256 -23.43 15.21 -38.23
CA PRO A 256 -22.77 16.36 -37.60
C PRO A 256 -23.33 16.70 -36.21
N GLY A 257 -22.46 16.86 -35.22
CA GLY A 257 -22.83 17.17 -33.84
C GLY A 257 -23.48 16.03 -33.04
N ALA A 258 -23.70 14.84 -33.62
CA ALA A 258 -24.35 13.73 -32.95
C ALA A 258 -23.38 12.92 -32.07
N THR A 259 -23.92 12.36 -30.98
CA THR A 259 -23.20 11.52 -30.01
C THR A 259 -23.88 10.14 -29.90
N GLN A 260 -23.07 9.09 -29.74
CA GLN A 260 -23.50 7.72 -29.41
C GLN A 260 -22.62 7.16 -28.30
N TYR A 261 -23.17 6.23 -27.53
CA TYR A 261 -22.46 5.45 -26.50
C TYR A 261 -22.59 3.96 -26.79
N ARG A 262 -21.58 3.16 -26.48
CA ARG A 262 -21.65 1.69 -26.37
C ARG A 262 -20.79 1.21 -25.20
N GLY A 263 -21.03 0.01 -24.69
CA GLY A 263 -20.29 -0.50 -23.55
C GLY A 263 -20.65 -1.92 -23.13
N VAL A 264 -19.82 -2.45 -22.23
CA VAL A 264 -19.88 -3.81 -21.69
C VAL A 264 -19.60 -3.74 -20.19
N LEU A 265 -20.38 -4.47 -19.40
CA LEU A 265 -20.02 -4.84 -18.04
C LEU A 265 -19.46 -6.26 -18.07
N MET A 266 -18.22 -6.44 -17.59
CA MET A 266 -17.50 -7.70 -17.54
C MET A 266 -17.44 -8.15 -16.08
N VAL A 267 -17.94 -9.34 -15.76
CA VAL A 267 -18.12 -9.82 -14.38
C VAL A 267 -17.53 -11.21 -14.21
N TYR A 268 -16.68 -11.39 -13.20
CA TYR A 268 -16.15 -12.68 -12.80
C TYR A 268 -17.08 -13.38 -11.82
N THR A 269 -17.20 -14.70 -11.94
CA THR A 269 -17.91 -15.55 -10.98
C THR A 269 -17.39 -16.97 -11.01
N GLN A 270 -17.67 -17.73 -9.96
CA GLN A 270 -17.42 -19.17 -9.97
C GLN A 270 -18.58 -19.93 -10.64
N LYS A 271 -18.27 -21.06 -11.30
CA LYS A 271 -19.25 -21.99 -11.91
C LYS A 271 -20.44 -22.33 -10.98
N SER A 272 -20.17 -22.42 -9.68
CA SER A 272 -21.14 -22.68 -8.61
C SER A 272 -22.19 -21.56 -8.43
N ASN A 273 -21.84 -20.31 -8.72
CA ASN A 273 -22.67 -19.12 -8.48
C ASN A 273 -23.29 -18.53 -9.76
N LYS A 274 -22.85 -18.95 -10.95
CA LYS A 274 -23.24 -18.46 -12.29
C LYS A 274 -24.67 -17.91 -12.41
N ASN A 275 -25.67 -18.72 -12.05
CA ASN A 275 -27.08 -18.39 -12.28
C ASN A 275 -27.59 -17.24 -11.37
N ALA A 276 -27.02 -17.11 -10.17
CA ALA A 276 -27.28 -15.97 -9.30
C ALA A 276 -26.57 -14.72 -9.84
N GLU A 277 -25.32 -14.85 -10.30
CA GLU A 277 -24.58 -13.72 -10.87
C GLU A 277 -25.24 -13.17 -12.15
N MET A 278 -25.63 -14.04 -13.09
CA MET A 278 -26.38 -13.63 -14.30
C MET A 278 -27.68 -12.89 -13.94
N SER A 279 -28.33 -13.27 -12.85
CA SER A 279 -29.54 -12.59 -12.33
C SER A 279 -29.20 -11.24 -11.70
N ALA A 280 -28.09 -11.13 -10.96
CA ALA A 280 -27.59 -9.90 -10.36
C ALA A 280 -27.15 -8.89 -11.43
N VAL A 281 -26.33 -9.31 -12.41
CA VAL A 281 -25.90 -8.54 -13.57
C VAL A 281 -27.12 -8.01 -14.35
N THR A 282 -28.06 -8.89 -14.70
CA THR A 282 -29.28 -8.49 -15.45
C THR A 282 -30.12 -7.48 -14.67
N SER A 283 -30.23 -7.64 -13.35
CA SER A 283 -30.94 -6.70 -12.47
C SER A 283 -30.21 -5.36 -12.32
N PHE A 284 -28.88 -5.39 -12.28
CA PHE A 284 -28.04 -4.20 -12.11
C PHE A 284 -27.99 -3.32 -13.36
N VAL A 285 -27.93 -3.89 -14.56
CA VAL A 285 -27.94 -3.11 -15.82
C VAL A 285 -29.34 -2.73 -16.29
N ASN A 286 -30.40 -3.19 -15.63
CA ASN A 286 -31.78 -2.90 -16.03
C ASN A 286 -32.06 -1.38 -15.96
N GLY A 287 -32.43 -0.80 -17.10
CA GLY A 287 -32.59 0.66 -17.26
C GLY A 287 -31.28 1.46 -17.29
N ARG A 288 -30.11 0.80 -17.24
CA ARG A 288 -28.77 1.43 -17.25
C ARG A 288 -27.99 1.10 -18.52
N ALA A 289 -28.41 1.70 -19.63
CA ALA A 289 -27.60 1.80 -20.85
C ALA A 289 -26.27 2.54 -20.57
N SER A 290 -25.31 2.49 -21.49
CA SER A 290 -23.91 2.91 -21.30
C SER A 290 -23.74 4.30 -20.68
N GLN A 291 -24.49 5.30 -21.17
CA GLN A 291 -24.45 6.64 -20.56
C GLN A 291 -25.01 6.62 -19.13
N ALA A 292 -26.18 6.01 -18.91
CA ALA A 292 -26.84 6.00 -17.61
C ALA A 292 -26.04 5.22 -16.54
N LEU A 293 -25.23 4.23 -16.94
CA LEU A 293 -24.30 3.55 -16.04
C LEU A 293 -23.11 4.48 -15.65
N LEU A 294 -22.52 5.17 -16.63
CA LEU A 294 -21.42 6.12 -16.41
C LEU A 294 -21.85 7.34 -15.58
N ASP A 295 -23.05 7.88 -15.84
CA ASP A 295 -23.65 8.98 -15.08
C ASP A 295 -23.98 8.53 -13.64
N ALA A 296 -24.44 7.28 -13.45
CA ALA A 296 -24.68 6.71 -12.13
C ALA A 296 -23.39 6.48 -11.32
N GLU A 297 -22.32 6.00 -11.95
CA GLU A 297 -21.01 5.83 -11.31
C GLU A 297 -20.41 7.18 -10.91
N SER A 298 -20.46 8.18 -11.80
CA SER A 298 -20.04 9.55 -11.52
C SER A 298 -20.82 10.14 -10.33
N THR A 299 -22.12 9.83 -10.24
CA THR A 299 -22.98 10.22 -9.11
C THR A 299 -22.60 9.49 -7.81
N ALA A 300 -22.22 8.21 -7.88
CA ALA A 300 -21.79 7.44 -6.71
C ALA A 300 -20.48 7.98 -6.13
N TRP A 301 -19.48 8.30 -6.97
CA TRP A 301 -18.25 8.96 -6.53
C TRP A 301 -18.52 10.35 -5.95
N ALA A 302 -19.34 11.17 -6.60
CA ALA A 302 -19.71 12.48 -6.06
C ALA A 302 -20.40 12.38 -4.68
N ALA A 303 -21.29 11.40 -4.49
CA ALA A 303 -21.97 11.15 -3.22
C ALA A 303 -21.03 10.63 -2.12
N PHE A 304 -20.03 9.82 -2.47
CA PHE A 304 -18.98 9.38 -1.55
C PHE A 304 -18.07 10.54 -1.13
N ILE A 305 -17.52 11.27 -2.10
CA ILE A 305 -16.64 12.44 -1.86
C ILE A 305 -17.37 13.52 -1.03
N ALA A 306 -18.67 13.71 -1.22
CA ALA A 306 -19.47 14.66 -0.46
C ALA A 306 -19.60 14.33 1.05
N LYS A 307 -19.27 13.12 1.50
CA LYS A 307 -19.15 12.80 2.93
C LYS A 307 -17.89 13.43 3.57
N ALA A 308 -16.83 13.67 2.79
CA ALA A 308 -15.50 13.95 3.30
C ALA A 308 -15.28 15.43 3.70
N LYS A 309 -14.77 15.63 4.91
CA LYS A 309 -14.48 16.92 5.56
C LYS A 309 -13.04 17.37 5.28
N LEU A 310 -12.73 17.73 4.03
CA LEU A 310 -11.45 18.35 3.71
C LEU A 310 -11.33 19.75 4.37
N PRO A 311 -10.15 20.16 4.88
CA PRO A 311 -9.95 21.48 5.48
C PRO A 311 -10.22 22.66 4.53
N SER A 312 -10.58 23.81 5.09
CA SER A 312 -10.83 25.06 4.34
C SER A 312 -9.58 25.64 3.66
N SER A 313 -8.38 25.24 4.10
CA SER A 313 -7.11 25.53 3.42
C SER A 313 -6.94 24.78 2.08
N VAL A 314 -7.70 23.72 1.84
CA VAL A 314 -7.64 22.88 0.62
C VAL A 314 -8.53 23.50 -0.47
N THR A 315 -8.04 24.60 -1.04
CA THR A 315 -8.78 25.50 -1.93
C THR A 315 -9.26 24.85 -3.23
N SER A 316 -10.45 25.24 -3.69
CA SER A 316 -11.04 24.77 -4.95
C SER A 316 -10.15 25.06 -6.16
N GLY A 317 -9.89 24.04 -6.98
CA GLY A 317 -9.07 24.16 -8.20
C GLY A 317 -7.56 24.22 -7.95
N SER A 318 -7.08 23.87 -6.75
CA SER A 318 -5.64 23.68 -6.49
C SER A 318 -5.22 22.22 -6.70
N ASP A 319 -3.98 22.00 -7.16
CA ASP A 319 -3.43 20.64 -7.33
C ASP A 319 -3.43 19.84 -6.01
N ARG A 320 -3.18 20.52 -4.88
CA ARG A 320 -3.31 19.93 -3.52
C ARG A 320 -4.72 19.41 -3.24
N ARG A 321 -5.77 20.08 -3.76
CA ARG A 321 -7.15 19.59 -3.67
C ARG A 321 -7.41 18.42 -4.61
N THR A 322 -6.94 18.48 -5.86
CA THR A 322 -7.14 17.37 -6.80
C THR A 322 -6.47 16.09 -6.28
N LEU A 323 -5.25 16.18 -5.73
CA LEU A 323 -4.62 15.05 -5.03
C LEU A 323 -5.41 14.60 -3.79
N ALA A 324 -5.98 15.52 -3.00
CA ALA A 324 -6.81 15.13 -1.85
C ALA A 324 -8.08 14.38 -2.27
N LEU A 325 -8.71 14.78 -3.39
CA LEU A 325 -9.86 14.07 -3.96
C LEU A 325 -9.47 12.67 -4.47
N HIS A 326 -8.34 12.54 -5.17
CA HIS A 326 -7.85 11.22 -5.58
C HIS A 326 -7.36 10.36 -4.40
N SER A 327 -6.86 10.96 -3.33
CA SER A 327 -6.52 10.24 -2.10
C SER A 327 -7.75 9.59 -1.46
N LEU A 328 -8.88 10.29 -1.42
CA LEU A 328 -10.17 9.72 -0.99
C LEU A 328 -10.62 8.56 -1.90
N VAL A 329 -10.40 8.67 -3.22
CA VAL A 329 -10.67 7.60 -4.19
C VAL A 329 -9.80 6.37 -3.90
N MET A 330 -8.49 6.54 -3.75
CA MET A 330 -7.56 5.42 -3.50
C MET A 330 -7.86 4.71 -2.17
N LEU A 331 -8.17 5.45 -1.10
CA LEU A 331 -8.63 4.85 0.17
C LEU A 331 -9.93 4.04 0.01
N LYS A 332 -10.84 4.48 -0.87
CA LYS A 332 -12.10 3.78 -1.14
C LYS A 332 -11.91 2.54 -2.00
N MET A 333 -11.04 2.62 -3.00
CA MET A 333 -10.68 1.50 -3.89
C MET A 333 -9.78 0.47 -3.19
N GLY A 334 -9.00 0.87 -2.18
CA GLY A 334 -8.14 0.00 -1.37
C GLY A 334 -8.82 -0.71 -0.20
N GLN A 335 -10.13 -0.52 0.01
CA GLN A 335 -10.88 -1.18 1.09
C GLN A 335 -11.79 -2.29 0.56
N VAL A 336 -11.66 -3.49 1.12
CA VAL A 336 -12.41 -4.68 0.69
C VAL A 336 -13.88 -4.62 1.11
N ASN A 337 -14.75 -5.00 0.18
CA ASN A 337 -16.21 -5.01 0.31
C ASN A 337 -16.80 -6.43 0.25
N GLU A 338 -15.99 -7.46 0.00
CA GLU A 338 -16.37 -8.87 0.10
C GLU A 338 -17.00 -9.23 1.45
N THR A 339 -17.94 -10.18 1.47
CA THR A 339 -18.77 -10.46 2.65
C THR A 339 -18.15 -11.54 3.54
N ASN A 340 -18.12 -11.30 4.86
CA ASN A 340 -17.68 -12.28 5.85
C ASN A 340 -18.58 -13.53 5.83
N SER A 341 -17.99 -14.73 5.70
CA SER A 341 -18.69 -16.00 5.57
C SER A 341 -17.97 -17.11 6.33
N GLY A 342 -18.56 -17.60 7.42
CA GLY A 342 -17.91 -18.60 8.29
C GLY A 342 -16.57 -18.10 8.82
N SER A 343 -15.49 -18.82 8.49
CA SER A 343 -14.09 -18.50 8.81
C SER A 343 -13.42 -17.53 7.81
N TYR A 344 -14.06 -17.19 6.70
CA TYR A 344 -13.60 -16.19 5.72
C TYR A 344 -14.02 -14.79 6.20
N LYS A 345 -13.05 -13.94 6.56
CA LYS A 345 -13.27 -12.62 7.20
C LYS A 345 -12.68 -11.43 6.42
N PRO A 346 -12.94 -11.26 5.12
CA PRO A 346 -12.28 -10.23 4.32
C PRO A 346 -12.79 -8.79 4.57
N ASN A 347 -14.00 -8.61 5.09
CA ASN A 347 -14.73 -7.35 4.95
C ASN A 347 -14.06 -6.21 5.71
N GLY A 348 -13.82 -5.09 5.01
CA GLY A 348 -13.31 -3.87 5.63
C GLY A 348 -11.79 -3.76 5.70
N GLN A 349 -11.03 -4.84 5.44
CA GLN A 349 -9.56 -4.77 5.37
C GLN A 349 -9.12 -3.70 4.36
N ILE A 350 -7.99 -3.06 4.66
CA ILE A 350 -7.38 -2.05 3.79
C ILE A 350 -5.99 -2.56 3.42
N VAL A 351 -5.72 -2.71 2.13
CA VAL A 351 -4.40 -3.17 1.64
C VAL A 351 -3.38 -2.02 1.68
N ALA A 352 -2.10 -2.30 1.89
CA ALA A 352 -1.05 -1.28 1.98
C ALA A 352 -0.80 -0.59 0.62
N SER A 353 -0.79 -1.35 -0.49
CA SER A 353 -0.87 -0.84 -1.86
C SER A 353 -2.02 -1.45 -2.64
N LEU A 354 -2.47 -0.76 -3.70
CA LEU A 354 -3.26 -1.39 -4.76
C LEU A 354 -2.34 -1.98 -5.84
N VAL A 355 -2.82 -2.99 -6.57
CA VAL A 355 -2.17 -3.50 -7.77
C VAL A 355 -1.95 -2.36 -8.79
N PRO A 356 -0.83 -2.30 -9.54
CA PRO A 356 0.24 -3.30 -9.66
C PRO A 356 1.26 -3.32 -8.51
N GLY A 357 1.08 -2.52 -7.46
CA GLY A 357 1.88 -2.64 -6.23
C GLY A 357 1.77 -4.02 -5.61
N ILE A 358 2.90 -4.58 -5.18
CA ILE A 358 3.03 -5.96 -4.69
C ILE A 358 2.66 -6.11 -3.20
N TRP A 359 2.46 -4.99 -2.52
CA TRP A 359 1.99 -4.89 -1.13
C TRP A 359 0.47 -4.78 -1.04
N ASN A 360 -0.26 -5.44 -1.95
CA ASN A 360 -1.70 -5.61 -1.82
C ASN A 360 -2.05 -6.63 -0.71
N ILE A 361 -1.55 -6.39 0.49
CA ILE A 361 -1.71 -7.19 1.71
C ILE A 361 -2.06 -6.19 2.83
N SER A 362 -2.83 -6.58 3.84
CA SER A 362 -3.21 -5.69 4.94
C SER A 362 -2.22 -5.76 6.10
N TRP A 363 -1.29 -4.81 6.21
CA TRP A 363 -0.55 -4.54 7.45
C TRP A 363 -1.42 -3.77 8.45
N VAL A 364 -1.27 -4.03 9.75
CA VAL A 364 -1.96 -3.27 10.81
C VAL A 364 -1.53 -1.80 10.78
N ARG A 365 -0.23 -1.54 10.59
CA ARG A 365 0.37 -0.21 10.45
C ARG A 365 -0.26 0.64 9.35
N ASP A 366 -0.21 0.21 8.09
CA ASP A 366 -0.84 0.95 6.98
C ASP A 366 -2.34 1.15 7.17
N ALA A 367 -3.03 0.10 7.64
CA ALA A 367 -4.45 0.19 7.96
C ALA A 367 -4.72 1.25 9.05
N ALA A 368 -3.88 1.40 10.06
CA ALA A 368 -4.05 2.42 11.11
C ALA A 368 -3.92 3.85 10.57
N TYR A 369 -2.96 4.14 9.69
CA TYR A 369 -2.87 5.45 9.02
C TYR A 369 -4.07 5.71 8.10
N ALA A 370 -4.50 4.71 7.31
CA ALA A 370 -5.68 4.81 6.46
C ALA A 370 -6.98 5.04 7.27
N ILE A 371 -7.22 4.26 8.32
CA ILE A 371 -8.38 4.36 9.21
C ILE A 371 -8.40 5.70 9.93
N THR A 372 -7.26 6.18 10.42
CA THR A 372 -7.18 7.48 11.09
C THR A 372 -7.47 8.61 10.11
N ALA A 373 -6.92 8.56 8.90
CA ALA A 373 -7.25 9.50 7.84
C ALA A 373 -8.76 9.52 7.53
N LEU A 374 -9.36 8.35 7.31
CA LEU A 374 -10.80 8.17 7.08
C LEU A 374 -11.63 8.75 8.22
N ALA A 375 -11.26 8.49 9.48
CA ALA A 375 -11.95 9.04 10.66
C ALA A 375 -11.88 10.57 10.70
N ARG A 376 -10.69 11.17 10.53
CA ARG A 376 -10.51 12.64 10.58
C ARG A 376 -11.16 13.39 9.42
N VAL A 377 -11.29 12.77 8.25
CA VAL A 377 -12.13 13.33 7.16
C VAL A 377 -13.61 12.97 7.29
N GLY A 378 -14.04 12.28 8.36
CA GLY A 378 -15.45 11.97 8.62
C GLY A 378 -16.04 10.81 7.79
N LEU A 379 -15.22 10.01 7.12
CA LEU A 379 -15.60 8.75 6.47
C LEU A 379 -15.70 7.62 7.52
N LEU A 380 -16.65 7.80 8.44
CA LEU A 380 -16.80 6.95 9.63
C LEU A 380 -17.26 5.53 9.31
N ASP A 381 -18.05 5.33 8.25
CA ASP A 381 -18.47 3.98 7.82
C ASP A 381 -17.24 3.18 7.36
N GLU A 382 -16.40 3.79 6.52
CA GLU A 382 -15.15 3.21 6.02
C GLU A 382 -14.14 2.95 7.15
N ALA A 383 -13.92 3.93 8.05
CA ALA A 383 -13.03 3.77 9.22
C ALA A 383 -13.50 2.65 10.16
N LYS A 384 -14.81 2.56 10.43
CA LYS A 384 -15.40 1.50 11.26
C LYS A 384 -15.10 0.11 10.72
N ARG A 385 -15.26 -0.10 9.40
CA ARG A 385 -15.02 -1.40 8.78
C ARG A 385 -13.57 -1.84 8.86
N GLY A 386 -12.61 -0.92 8.72
CA GLY A 386 -11.18 -1.23 8.90
C GLY A 386 -10.84 -1.66 10.32
N LEU A 387 -11.45 -1.03 11.34
CA LEU A 387 -11.28 -1.44 12.73
C LEU A 387 -11.99 -2.77 13.03
N LEU A 388 -13.20 -2.98 12.52
CA LEU A 388 -13.92 -4.25 12.68
C LEU A 388 -13.18 -5.42 12.04
N PHE A 389 -12.52 -5.23 10.89
CA PHE A 389 -11.66 -6.25 10.31
C PHE A 389 -10.57 -6.70 11.29
N MET A 390 -9.78 -5.76 11.84
CA MET A 390 -8.70 -6.09 12.78
C MET A 390 -9.20 -6.67 14.11
N LEU A 391 -10.44 -6.35 14.51
CA LEU A 391 -11.11 -6.87 15.71
C LEU A 391 -11.76 -8.26 15.53
N GLU A 392 -12.14 -8.62 14.30
CA GLU A 392 -12.81 -9.88 13.95
C GLU A 392 -11.90 -10.88 13.21
N ALA A 393 -10.65 -10.50 12.95
CA ALA A 393 -9.60 -11.33 12.36
C ALA A 393 -9.18 -12.48 13.28
N LYS A 394 -8.54 -13.50 12.69
CA LYS A 394 -8.07 -14.71 13.36
C LYS A 394 -6.61 -14.53 13.80
N THR A 395 -6.44 -13.77 14.88
CA THR A 395 -5.16 -13.46 15.54
C THR A 395 -4.97 -14.29 16.80
N GLY A 396 -3.79 -14.21 17.41
CA GLY A 396 -3.54 -14.73 18.77
C GLY A 396 -3.09 -16.20 18.82
N VAL A 397 -2.75 -16.79 17.67
CA VAL A 397 -2.50 -18.24 17.53
C VAL A 397 -1.07 -18.55 17.10
N GLU A 398 -0.66 -18.21 15.88
CA GLU A 398 0.63 -18.66 15.32
C GLU A 398 1.83 -18.02 16.02
N TYR A 399 1.75 -16.74 16.41
CA TYR A 399 2.87 -15.98 16.97
C TYR A 399 2.86 -15.84 18.50
N LYS A 400 1.95 -16.55 19.21
CA LYS A 400 1.79 -16.41 20.67
C LYS A 400 3.03 -16.79 21.49
N SER A 401 3.90 -17.66 21.00
CA SER A 401 5.19 -17.96 21.62
C SER A 401 6.20 -16.81 21.56
N TYR A 402 6.05 -15.87 20.63
CA TYR A 402 6.89 -14.69 20.49
C TYR A 402 6.38 -13.52 21.34
N VAL A 403 5.05 -13.33 21.38
CA VAL A 403 4.39 -12.29 22.19
C VAL A 403 4.36 -12.64 23.69
N GLY A 404 4.32 -13.93 24.04
CA GLY A 404 4.27 -14.43 25.41
C GLY A 404 2.92 -14.29 26.12
N GLU A 405 1.96 -13.59 25.51
CA GLU A 405 0.70 -13.13 26.10
C GLU A 405 -0.49 -13.30 25.14
N ASP A 406 -1.71 -13.03 25.60
CA ASP A 406 -2.88 -12.92 24.72
C ASP A 406 -2.94 -11.55 24.05
N TYR A 407 -3.01 -11.53 22.71
CA TYR A 407 -3.04 -10.32 21.88
C TYR A 407 -4.25 -10.27 20.94
N LEU A 408 -4.53 -9.11 20.34
CA LEU A 408 -5.77 -8.82 19.59
C LEU A 408 -5.57 -8.54 18.09
N VAL A 409 -4.58 -7.73 17.73
CA VAL A 409 -4.26 -7.40 16.33
C VAL A 409 -3.04 -8.19 15.85
N SER A 410 -2.85 -8.31 14.54
CA SER A 410 -1.70 -9.05 13.99
C SER A 410 -0.37 -8.48 14.49
N VAL A 411 0.62 -9.36 14.70
CA VAL A 411 2.01 -8.97 14.93
C VAL A 411 2.67 -8.36 13.68
N THR A 412 2.04 -8.42 12.50
CA THR A 412 2.51 -7.76 11.27
C THR A 412 1.34 -7.45 10.32
N ARG A 413 0.86 -8.47 9.59
CA ARG A 413 -0.12 -8.32 8.50
C ARG A 413 -1.16 -9.45 8.48
N TYR A 414 -2.01 -9.48 7.45
CA TYR A 414 -3.11 -10.44 7.33
C TYR A 414 -3.24 -11.01 5.92
N PHE A 415 -3.60 -12.28 5.83
CA PHE A 415 -4.18 -12.87 4.63
C PHE A 415 -5.59 -12.33 4.36
N GLY A 416 -6.03 -12.42 3.10
CA GLY A 416 -7.33 -11.94 2.65
C GLY A 416 -8.53 -12.55 3.36
N ASP A 417 -8.43 -13.80 3.83
CA ASP A 417 -9.45 -14.44 4.66
C ASP A 417 -9.49 -13.96 6.13
N GLY A 418 -8.63 -13.00 6.50
CA GLY A 418 -8.47 -12.48 7.85
C GLY A 418 -7.65 -13.37 8.79
N THR A 419 -6.86 -14.32 8.27
CA THR A 419 -5.86 -15.04 9.09
C THR A 419 -4.64 -14.16 9.30
N GLU A 420 -4.10 -14.18 10.51
CA GLU A 420 -2.84 -13.52 10.85
C GLU A 420 -1.66 -14.04 10.01
N GLU A 421 -0.76 -13.14 9.61
CA GLU A 421 0.43 -13.44 8.81
C GLU A 421 1.61 -12.57 9.27
N SER A 422 2.82 -13.12 9.20
CA SER A 422 4.06 -12.36 9.32
C SER A 422 5.12 -12.88 8.34
N ASP A 423 5.87 -11.95 7.72
CA ASP A 423 6.93 -12.29 6.79
C ASP A 423 8.06 -13.05 7.51
N THR A 424 8.28 -14.29 7.09
CA THR A 424 9.11 -15.26 7.81
C THR A 424 10.23 -15.79 6.92
N ASN A 425 11.47 -15.49 7.29
CA ASN A 425 12.66 -15.99 6.60
C ASN A 425 13.64 -16.69 7.56
N VAL A 426 14.93 -16.80 7.19
CA VAL A 426 15.96 -17.45 8.02
C VAL A 426 16.18 -16.78 9.38
N ASP A 427 15.94 -15.47 9.46
CA ASP A 427 15.98 -14.66 10.68
C ASP A 427 14.61 -14.64 11.41
N GLY A 428 13.66 -15.48 11.00
CA GLY A 428 12.37 -15.67 11.66
C GLY A 428 11.26 -14.74 11.15
N PRO A 429 10.11 -14.68 11.85
CA PRO A 429 9.01 -13.78 11.53
C PRO A 429 9.34 -12.32 11.88
N ASN A 430 8.59 -11.38 11.31
CA ASN A 430 8.43 -10.05 11.90
C ASN A 430 7.51 -10.12 13.13
N ILE A 431 7.90 -9.46 14.21
CA ILE A 431 7.08 -9.27 15.42
C ILE A 431 7.11 -7.76 15.72
N GLU A 432 6.08 -7.05 15.28
CA GLU A 432 5.99 -5.59 15.32
C GLU A 432 5.03 -5.17 16.46
N PHE A 433 5.56 -4.58 17.54
CA PHE A 433 4.72 -4.13 18.66
C PHE A 433 4.15 -2.70 18.45
N ASP A 434 4.65 -1.95 17.46
CA ASP A 434 4.09 -0.64 17.07
C ASP A 434 2.63 -0.76 16.58
N ASN A 435 2.29 -1.87 15.94
CA ASN A 435 0.94 -2.21 15.51
C ASN A 435 -0.11 -2.11 16.64
N ILE A 436 0.26 -2.46 17.88
CA ILE A 436 -0.63 -2.35 19.04
C ILE A 436 -0.89 -0.88 19.39
N GLY A 437 0.15 -0.05 19.38
CA GLY A 437 0.06 1.39 19.64
C GLY A 437 -0.72 2.13 18.55
N LEU A 438 -0.44 1.81 17.29
CA LEU A 438 -1.11 2.37 16.11
C LEU A 438 -2.59 1.97 16.04
N PHE A 439 -2.94 0.71 16.35
CA PHE A 439 -4.33 0.28 16.45
C PHE A 439 -5.11 1.06 17.52
N LEU A 440 -4.51 1.24 18.70
CA LEU A 440 -5.13 2.02 19.79
C LEU A 440 -5.30 3.51 19.41
N TRP A 441 -4.36 4.10 18.67
CA TRP A 441 -4.49 5.43 18.08
C TRP A 441 -5.65 5.51 17.09
N ALA A 442 -5.72 4.60 16.11
CA ALA A 442 -6.77 4.57 15.10
C ALA A 442 -8.17 4.36 15.70
N LEU A 443 -8.31 3.44 16.66
CA LEU A 443 -9.56 3.22 17.40
C LEU A 443 -9.95 4.44 18.25
N GLY A 444 -8.97 5.05 18.93
CA GLY A 444 -9.18 6.26 19.73
C GLY A 444 -9.58 7.48 18.89
N SER A 445 -9.04 7.61 17.67
CA SER A 445 -9.45 8.62 16.69
C SER A 445 -10.86 8.35 16.18
N TYR A 446 -11.17 7.13 15.76
CA TYR A 446 -12.51 6.77 15.30
C TYR A 446 -13.58 7.03 16.36
N LEU A 447 -13.36 6.61 17.61
CA LEU A 447 -14.34 6.79 18.69
C LEU A 447 -14.50 8.25 19.12
N ALA A 448 -13.46 9.09 19.00
CA ALA A 448 -13.55 10.53 19.23
C ALA A 448 -14.38 11.25 18.14
N GLU A 449 -14.23 10.87 16.87
CA GLU A 449 -14.95 11.48 15.74
C GLU A 449 -16.39 10.94 15.56
N SER A 450 -16.67 9.71 16.02
CA SER A 450 -17.96 9.03 15.84
C SER A 450 -18.87 8.99 17.08
N GLY A 451 -18.29 8.88 18.28
CA GLY A 451 -19.05 8.56 19.50
C GLY A 451 -19.72 7.18 19.48
N ASP A 452 -19.24 6.21 18.69
CA ASP A 452 -19.86 4.88 18.54
C ASP A 452 -19.73 4.01 19.82
N LYS A 453 -20.65 4.25 20.76
CA LYS A 453 -20.77 3.48 22.00
C LYS A 453 -21.12 2.01 21.75
N THR A 454 -21.80 1.66 20.65
CA THR A 454 -22.15 0.25 20.37
C THR A 454 -20.91 -0.56 20.00
N MET A 455 -20.01 -0.01 19.19
CA MET A 455 -18.72 -0.63 18.90
C MET A 455 -17.82 -0.66 20.14
N PHE A 456 -17.78 0.44 20.90
CA PHE A 456 -16.99 0.52 22.14
C PHE A 456 -17.43 -0.52 23.17
N ASP A 457 -18.72 -0.60 23.51
CA ASP A 457 -19.24 -1.52 24.53
C ASP A 457 -19.04 -2.99 24.14
N ALA A 458 -19.05 -3.31 22.84
CA ALA A 458 -18.84 -4.67 22.34
C ALA A 458 -17.37 -5.10 22.40
N TYR A 459 -16.43 -4.23 22.01
CA TYR A 459 -15.02 -4.61 21.80
C TYR A 459 -14.05 -4.11 22.88
N TRP A 460 -14.41 -3.10 23.69
CA TRP A 460 -13.51 -2.54 24.71
C TRP A 460 -12.94 -3.58 25.68
N PRO A 461 -13.67 -4.59 26.19
CA PRO A 461 -13.07 -5.60 27.07
C PRO A 461 -11.88 -6.33 26.42
N ALA A 462 -12.00 -6.70 25.13
CA ALA A 462 -10.91 -7.34 24.39
C ALA A 462 -9.76 -6.37 24.11
N VAL A 463 -10.06 -5.13 23.70
CA VAL A 463 -9.05 -4.08 23.46
C VAL A 463 -8.27 -3.74 24.73
N ARG A 464 -8.96 -3.66 25.87
CA ARG A 464 -8.37 -3.45 27.19
C ARG A 464 -7.42 -4.59 27.56
N ASP A 465 -7.91 -5.82 27.56
CA ASP A 465 -7.16 -6.97 28.09
C ASP A 465 -6.04 -7.46 27.14
N LYS A 466 -6.24 -7.32 25.82
CA LYS A 466 -5.35 -7.89 24.77
C LYS A 466 -4.66 -6.87 23.86
N ALA A 467 -4.76 -5.57 24.14
CA ALA A 467 -3.95 -4.55 23.49
C ALA A 467 -3.41 -3.55 24.50
N ALA A 468 -4.26 -2.91 25.30
CA ALA A 468 -3.81 -1.86 26.22
C ALA A 468 -3.07 -2.40 27.47
N ASP A 469 -3.62 -3.41 28.16
CA ASP A 469 -2.93 -4.08 29.28
C ASP A 469 -1.68 -4.84 28.77
N LEU A 470 -1.73 -5.42 27.57
CA LEU A 470 -0.56 -6.04 26.91
C LEU A 470 0.57 -5.02 26.69
N LEU A 471 0.25 -3.85 26.16
CA LEU A 471 1.24 -2.80 25.86
C LEU A 471 1.92 -2.24 27.13
N VAL A 472 1.27 -2.36 28.30
CA VAL A 472 1.91 -2.09 29.61
C VAL A 472 2.86 -3.23 30.01
N LYS A 473 2.50 -4.50 29.76
CA LYS A 473 3.37 -5.66 30.03
C LYS A 473 4.61 -5.71 29.14
N LEU A 474 4.52 -5.16 27.93
CA LEU A 474 5.62 -5.09 26.96
C LEU A 474 6.66 -3.99 27.29
N VAL A 475 6.53 -3.26 28.40
CA VAL A 475 7.58 -2.35 28.88
C VAL A 475 8.70 -3.15 29.55
N ASP A 476 9.92 -3.05 29.02
CA ASP A 476 11.11 -3.63 29.64
C ASP A 476 11.48 -2.89 30.94
N PRO A 477 11.49 -3.55 32.11
CA PRO A 477 11.84 -2.90 33.37
C PRO A 477 13.32 -2.49 33.47
N ALA A 478 14.21 -2.96 32.58
CA ALA A 478 15.63 -2.60 32.58
C ALA A 478 15.93 -1.28 31.83
N THR A 479 15.10 -0.91 30.85
CA THR A 479 15.27 0.32 30.04
C THR A 479 14.10 1.31 30.13
N GLY A 480 12.91 0.83 30.49
CA GLY A 480 11.66 1.61 30.45
C GLY A 480 11.08 1.82 29.04
N LEU A 481 11.71 1.25 28.00
CA LEU A 481 11.21 1.23 26.62
C LEU A 481 10.28 0.03 26.42
N ILE A 482 9.66 -0.08 25.23
CA ILE A 482 9.09 -1.36 24.80
C ILE A 482 10.21 -2.38 24.56
N VAL A 483 9.96 -3.64 24.88
CA VAL A 483 10.86 -4.78 24.61
C VAL A 483 11.27 -4.86 23.14
N ALA A 484 12.41 -5.49 22.88
CA ALA A 484 12.99 -5.55 21.54
C ALA A 484 12.06 -6.25 20.53
N ASP A 485 11.82 -5.60 19.39
CA ASP A 485 10.87 -6.02 18.35
C ASP A 485 11.44 -5.82 16.94
N SER A 486 10.66 -6.14 15.90
CA SER A 486 11.06 -5.97 14.48
C SER A 486 10.76 -4.57 13.95
N SER A 487 9.79 -3.87 14.55
CA SER A 487 9.34 -2.52 14.24
C SER A 487 8.95 -2.24 12.77
N ILE A 488 8.63 -0.98 12.50
CA ILE A 488 8.09 -0.43 11.25
C ILE A 488 8.82 -0.84 9.96
N TRP A 489 10.12 -1.14 10.04
CA TRP A 489 10.96 -1.50 8.88
C TRP A 489 11.20 -3.01 8.69
N GLU A 490 10.48 -3.86 9.44
CA GLU A 490 10.43 -5.31 9.23
C GLU A 490 11.81 -6.01 9.37
N HIS A 491 12.50 -5.75 10.48
CA HIS A 491 13.86 -6.30 10.73
C HIS A 491 13.91 -7.80 11.10
N HIS A 492 12.79 -8.52 11.12
CA HIS A 492 12.64 -9.92 11.59
C HIS A 492 13.07 -10.14 13.05
N TRP A 493 13.31 -11.40 13.45
CA TRP A 493 13.49 -11.85 14.84
C TRP A 493 14.87 -12.53 15.03
N ASN A 494 14.94 -13.61 15.82
CA ASN A 494 16.09 -14.52 15.98
C ASN A 494 17.46 -13.85 16.25
N GLY A 495 17.46 -12.67 16.89
CA GLY A 495 18.66 -11.88 17.19
C GLY A 495 18.78 -10.58 16.38
N LYS A 496 17.82 -10.27 15.51
CA LYS A 496 17.71 -8.98 14.80
C LYS A 496 16.90 -7.93 15.56
N GLN A 497 15.99 -8.36 16.44
CA GLN A 497 15.08 -7.46 17.14
C GLN A 497 15.84 -6.47 18.06
N LYS A 498 15.42 -5.20 18.07
CA LYS A 498 16.08 -4.11 18.82
C LYS A 498 15.04 -3.34 19.65
N PRO A 499 15.40 -2.67 20.76
CA PRO A 499 14.49 -1.74 21.44
C PRO A 499 14.33 -0.48 20.57
N PHE A 500 13.37 -0.52 19.64
CA PHE A 500 13.15 0.52 18.63
C PHE A 500 12.40 1.74 19.21
N ALA A 501 12.81 2.91 18.74
CA ALA A 501 12.20 4.18 19.08
C ALA A 501 10.76 4.27 18.56
N TYR A 502 10.52 3.90 17.30
CA TYR A 502 9.18 3.95 16.68
C TYR A 502 8.15 3.13 17.46
N THR A 503 8.52 1.91 17.86
CA THR A 503 7.71 1.02 18.72
C THR A 503 7.36 1.69 20.05
N SER A 504 8.32 2.36 20.70
CA SER A 504 8.06 3.06 21.95
C SER A 504 7.24 4.35 21.75
N ILE A 505 7.44 5.07 20.64
CA ILE A 505 6.71 6.30 20.27
C ILE A 505 5.23 6.00 20.00
N THR A 506 4.93 4.98 19.20
CA THR A 506 3.57 4.53 18.92
C THR A 506 2.91 3.93 20.17
N ALA A 507 3.68 3.27 21.04
CA ALA A 507 3.16 2.78 22.32
C ALA A 507 2.68 3.92 23.24
N VAL A 508 3.49 4.98 23.40
CA VAL A 508 3.10 6.21 24.13
C VAL A 508 1.82 6.81 23.55
N ARG A 509 1.72 6.87 22.21
CA ARG A 509 0.55 7.38 21.50
C ARG A 509 -0.70 6.54 21.76
N GLY A 510 -0.59 5.22 21.65
CA GLY A 510 -1.67 4.26 21.87
C GLY A 510 -2.15 4.20 23.32
N LEU A 511 -1.24 4.22 24.29
CA LEU A 511 -1.59 4.25 25.72
C LEU A 511 -2.34 5.53 26.12
N CYS A 512 -2.04 6.68 25.50
CA CYS A 512 -2.85 7.88 25.70
C CYS A 512 -4.23 7.85 25.03
N ALA A 513 -4.44 7.02 24.01
CA ALA A 513 -5.78 6.69 23.55
C ALA A 513 -6.49 5.74 24.53
N ALA A 514 -5.83 4.65 24.94
CA ALA A 514 -6.36 3.68 25.89
C ALA A 514 -6.73 4.32 27.25
N SER A 515 -5.96 5.29 27.75
CA SER A 515 -6.27 6.03 28.98
C SER A 515 -7.64 6.73 28.90
N ARG A 516 -7.90 7.45 27.80
CA ARG A 516 -9.19 8.14 27.57
C ARG A 516 -10.34 7.16 27.37
N LEU A 517 -10.09 6.02 26.73
CA LEU A 517 -11.06 4.93 26.58
C LEU A 517 -11.36 4.23 27.92
N ALA A 518 -10.39 4.08 28.81
CA ALA A 518 -10.60 3.55 30.16
C ALA A 518 -11.45 4.50 31.02
N THR A 519 -11.21 5.81 30.96
CA THR A 519 -12.11 6.81 31.59
C THR A 519 -13.53 6.75 31.02
N LEU A 520 -13.70 6.55 29.70
CA LEU A 520 -15.01 6.38 29.07
C LEU A 520 -15.74 5.11 29.55
N ALA A 521 -15.00 4.07 29.95
CA ALA A 521 -15.54 2.87 30.59
C ALA A 521 -15.77 3.00 32.11
N GLY A 522 -15.29 4.07 32.74
CA GLY A 522 -15.27 4.22 34.21
C GLY A 522 -14.20 3.38 34.93
N ASP A 523 -13.17 2.91 34.21
CA ASP A 523 -12.00 2.23 34.79
C ASP A 523 -10.89 3.27 35.03
N ASP A 524 -11.11 4.16 36.01
CA ASP A 524 -10.16 5.23 36.35
C ASP A 524 -8.80 4.68 36.82
N ALA A 525 -8.76 3.46 37.36
CA ALA A 525 -7.53 2.78 37.76
C ALA A 525 -6.66 2.47 36.53
N ARG A 526 -7.22 1.81 35.49
CA ARG A 526 -6.49 1.63 34.23
C ARG A 526 -6.22 2.93 33.50
N ALA A 527 -7.15 3.89 33.53
CA ALA A 527 -6.94 5.20 32.92
C ALA A 527 -5.68 5.88 33.47
N LEU A 528 -5.47 5.79 34.79
CA LEU A 528 -4.26 6.27 35.47
C LEU A 528 -3.03 5.44 35.08
N THR A 529 -3.10 4.10 35.12
CA THR A 529 -1.98 3.21 34.74
C THR A 529 -1.50 3.47 33.32
N TYR A 530 -2.39 3.53 32.33
CA TYR A 530 -2.04 3.79 30.93
C TYR A 530 -1.41 5.18 30.75
N LYS A 531 -1.94 6.20 31.44
CA LYS A 531 -1.38 7.56 31.42
C LYS A 531 0.01 7.64 32.07
N GLN A 532 0.20 6.97 33.21
CA GLN A 532 1.50 6.91 33.88
C GLN A 532 2.53 6.13 33.05
N THR A 533 2.13 5.02 32.44
CA THR A 533 2.99 4.21 31.55
C THR A 533 3.39 5.00 30.30
N ALA A 534 2.47 5.73 29.66
CA ALA A 534 2.78 6.61 28.53
C ALA A 534 3.75 7.74 28.91
N ALA A 535 3.58 8.34 30.10
CA ALA A 535 4.52 9.36 30.58
C ALA A 535 5.90 8.79 30.93
N ALA A 536 5.96 7.58 31.50
CA ALA A 536 7.21 6.88 31.81
C ALA A 536 7.97 6.45 30.53
N LEU A 537 7.29 5.86 29.55
CA LEU A 537 7.86 5.52 28.24
C LEU A 537 8.43 6.75 27.54
N ARG A 538 7.74 7.90 27.57
CA ARG A 538 8.25 9.17 27.03
C ARG A 538 9.56 9.61 27.69
N LEU A 539 9.67 9.47 29.01
CA LEU A 539 10.91 9.76 29.77
C LEU A 539 12.01 8.71 29.49
N ALA A 540 11.66 7.45 29.27
CA ALA A 540 12.58 6.41 28.85
C ALA A 540 13.14 6.69 27.45
N ILE A 541 12.30 7.08 26.49
CA ILE A 541 12.74 7.54 25.16
C ILE A 541 13.73 8.70 25.31
N GLN A 542 13.41 9.72 26.12
CA GLN A 542 14.29 10.86 26.34
C GLN A 542 15.63 10.51 27.00
N SER A 543 15.67 9.50 27.89
CA SER A 543 16.86 9.15 28.68
C SER A 543 17.68 7.98 28.13
N GLN A 544 17.11 7.16 27.27
CA GLN A 544 17.78 6.00 26.65
C GLN A 544 18.13 6.25 25.18
N LEU A 545 17.31 6.99 24.43
CA LEU A 545 17.40 7.09 22.96
C LEU A 545 17.89 8.45 22.44
N VAL A 546 18.17 9.41 23.31
CA VAL A 546 18.73 10.72 22.91
C VAL A 546 20.25 10.70 23.06
N ASP A 547 20.97 11.02 21.98
CA ASP A 547 22.44 11.05 21.97
C ASP A 547 23.02 12.31 22.67
N SER A 548 24.35 12.36 22.81
CA SER A 548 25.06 13.52 23.38
C SER A 548 24.91 14.82 22.58
N SER A 549 24.39 14.75 21.35
CA SER A 549 24.11 15.87 20.46
C SER A 549 22.65 16.35 20.57
N ASN A 550 21.81 15.67 21.37
CA ASN A 550 20.35 15.80 21.49
C ASN A 550 19.54 15.20 20.31
N VAL A 551 20.14 14.38 19.45
CA VAL A 551 19.44 13.65 18.39
C VAL A 551 18.74 12.42 18.97
N LEU A 552 17.47 12.23 18.63
CA LEU A 552 16.72 11.02 18.93
C LEU A 552 17.11 9.91 17.94
N ALA A 553 17.68 8.82 18.46
CA ALA A 553 18.10 7.64 17.73
C ALA A 553 16.93 6.69 17.39
N GLY A 554 17.07 5.94 16.30
CA GLY A 554 16.10 4.94 15.85
C GLY A 554 15.95 3.73 16.77
N ASN A 555 17.01 3.34 17.51
CA ASN A 555 16.96 2.27 18.51
C ASN A 555 18.12 2.34 19.52
N LEU A 556 17.95 1.62 20.65
CA LEU A 556 18.91 1.62 21.76
C LEU A 556 20.19 0.81 21.51
N THR A 557 20.13 -0.18 20.62
CA THR A 557 21.26 -1.10 20.36
C THR A 557 22.35 -0.39 19.57
N GLU A 558 22.00 0.23 18.45
CA GLU A 558 22.97 0.96 17.62
C GLU A 558 23.42 2.29 18.24
N LEU A 559 22.57 2.98 19.02
CA LEU A 559 23.02 4.13 19.82
C LEU A 559 24.12 3.73 20.83
N LYS A 560 23.98 2.57 21.48
CA LYS A 560 25.04 2.03 22.37
C LYS A 560 26.30 1.58 21.63
N ASN A 561 26.19 1.22 20.35
CA ASN A 561 27.34 0.95 19.47
C ASN A 561 27.97 2.24 18.90
N GLY A 562 27.25 3.37 18.93
CA GLY A 562 27.69 4.68 18.45
C GLY A 562 27.64 4.88 16.92
N VAL A 563 27.01 3.96 16.18
CA VAL A 563 26.89 3.96 14.71
C VAL A 563 25.60 3.26 14.26
N GLY A 564 25.03 3.63 13.11
CA GLY A 564 23.86 2.95 12.53
C GLY A 564 22.54 3.22 13.26
N TYR A 565 22.38 4.43 13.81
CA TYR A 565 21.26 4.77 14.69
C TYR A 565 20.39 5.92 14.19
N TYR A 566 20.63 6.42 12.98
CA TYR A 566 19.79 7.46 12.38
C TYR A 566 18.64 6.80 11.61
N ASP A 567 17.40 7.12 11.98
CA ASP A 567 16.20 6.59 11.35
C ASP A 567 15.14 7.68 11.26
N THR A 568 14.56 7.90 10.08
CA THR A 568 13.51 8.91 9.90
C THR A 568 12.20 8.57 10.61
N ALA A 569 11.97 7.29 10.97
CA ALA A 569 10.79 6.86 11.73
C ALA A 569 10.61 7.61 13.07
N VAL A 570 11.70 8.11 13.67
CA VAL A 570 11.65 8.92 14.90
C VAL A 570 10.85 10.22 14.74
N VAL A 571 10.57 10.66 13.51
CA VAL A 571 9.76 11.85 13.20
C VAL A 571 8.38 11.82 13.85
N GLU A 572 7.81 10.63 14.08
CA GLU A 572 6.51 10.53 14.75
C GLU A 572 6.56 10.95 16.23
N ALA A 573 7.72 11.05 16.87
CA ALA A 573 7.85 11.66 18.19
C ALA A 573 7.45 13.14 18.19
N PHE A 574 7.66 13.82 17.06
CA PHE A 574 7.29 15.22 16.84
C PHE A 574 5.83 15.34 16.40
N ASN A 575 5.40 14.54 15.42
CA ASN A 575 4.03 14.56 14.91
C ASN A 575 2.98 14.11 15.94
N PHE A 576 3.31 13.18 16.84
CA PHE A 576 2.46 12.77 17.96
C PHE A 576 2.65 13.64 19.23
N GLY A 577 3.49 14.67 19.19
CA GLY A 577 3.65 15.64 20.28
C GLY A 577 4.38 15.13 21.53
N LEU A 578 5.22 14.10 21.41
CA LEU A 578 6.06 13.63 22.52
C LEU A 578 7.14 14.66 22.84
N PHE A 579 7.75 15.27 21.82
CA PHE A 579 8.75 16.32 22.00
C PHE A 579 8.38 17.56 21.18
N ASP A 580 8.69 18.74 21.72
CA ASP A 580 8.56 20.01 21.01
C ASP A 580 9.52 20.01 19.80
N PRO A 581 9.01 20.17 18.55
CA PRO A 581 9.84 20.23 17.36
C PRO A 581 10.75 21.46 17.30
N GLN A 582 10.41 22.54 18.03
CA GLN A 582 11.22 23.74 18.21
C GLN A 582 12.16 23.65 19.43
N GLY A 583 12.00 22.61 20.26
CA GLY A 583 12.86 22.33 21.40
C GLY A 583 14.22 21.75 20.99
N THR A 584 15.11 21.54 21.97
CA THR A 584 16.48 21.07 21.75
C THR A 584 16.53 19.74 20.97
N ILE A 585 15.70 18.76 21.37
CA ILE A 585 15.65 17.44 20.74
C ILE A 585 15.05 17.53 19.33
N GLY A 586 13.98 18.32 19.14
CA GLY A 586 13.36 18.54 17.83
C GLY A 586 14.31 19.17 16.83
N THR A 587 14.92 20.29 17.21
CA THR A 587 15.88 21.03 16.38
C THR A 587 17.09 20.17 16.01
N ALA A 588 17.68 19.45 16.98
CA ALA A 588 18.82 18.58 16.73
C ALA A 588 18.46 17.40 15.83
N THR A 589 17.33 16.72 16.10
CA THR A 589 16.91 15.54 15.34
C THR A 589 16.53 15.88 13.91
N LEU A 590 15.66 16.88 13.69
CA LEU A 590 15.24 17.27 12.34
C LEU A 590 16.43 17.81 11.52
N GLY A 591 17.33 18.57 12.16
CA GLY A 591 18.58 19.03 11.54
C GLY A 591 19.52 17.88 11.15
N ALA A 592 19.61 16.82 11.98
CA ALA A 592 20.38 15.62 11.65
C ALA A 592 19.73 14.84 10.49
N LEU A 593 18.41 14.63 10.49
CA LEU A 593 17.72 13.89 9.43
C LEU A 593 17.83 14.59 8.06
N ASP A 594 17.72 15.93 7.96
CA ASP A 594 17.96 16.65 6.68
C ASP A 594 19.46 16.71 6.31
N SER A 595 20.37 16.63 7.28
CA SER A 595 21.82 16.55 7.00
C SER A 595 22.28 15.16 6.53
N HIS A 596 21.62 14.09 6.99
CA HIS A 596 22.00 12.70 6.72
C HIS A 596 21.21 12.08 5.55
N PHE A 597 19.90 12.33 5.45
CA PHE A 597 19.00 11.60 4.55
C PHE A 597 18.41 12.42 3.40
N ARG A 598 18.56 13.75 3.38
CA ARG A 598 18.06 14.58 2.28
C ARG A 598 18.74 14.20 0.96
N LEU A 599 17.92 13.98 -0.07
CA LEU A 599 18.41 13.73 -1.42
C LEU A 599 19.00 14.97 -2.07
N THR A 600 20.22 14.81 -2.60
CA THR A 600 20.97 15.89 -3.25
C THR A 600 20.74 16.01 -4.76
N ALA A 601 20.23 14.97 -5.41
CA ALA A 601 19.96 14.97 -6.85
C ALA A 601 18.58 15.58 -7.18
N THR A 602 17.54 15.19 -6.45
CA THR A 602 16.18 15.77 -6.50
C THR A 602 16.09 17.08 -5.70
N GLY A 603 16.97 17.28 -4.72
CA GLY A 603 16.95 18.39 -3.76
C GLY A 603 15.84 18.28 -2.69
N ASN A 604 14.96 17.28 -2.81
CA ASN A 604 13.73 17.07 -2.07
C ASN A 604 13.64 15.62 -1.56
N GLY A 605 12.89 15.44 -0.48
CA GLY A 605 12.66 14.14 0.14
C GLY A 605 13.86 13.46 0.79
N TYR A 606 13.61 12.28 1.36
CA TYR A 606 14.53 11.58 2.27
C TYR A 606 14.62 10.07 2.01
N TYR A 607 15.79 9.50 2.33
CA TYR A 607 15.95 8.06 2.60
C TYR A 607 15.29 7.64 3.92
N ARG A 608 15.10 6.32 4.12
CA ARG A 608 14.45 5.82 5.36
C ARG A 608 15.36 5.85 6.59
N ASN A 609 16.57 5.30 6.50
CA ASN A 609 17.52 5.13 7.59
C ASN A 609 18.95 4.92 7.04
N ASP A 610 19.91 4.56 7.90
CA ASP A 610 21.32 4.32 7.53
C ASP A 610 21.72 2.83 7.31
N ASP A 611 20.76 1.90 7.16
CA ASP A 611 21.05 0.46 6.84
C ASP A 611 21.73 0.27 5.47
N GLY A 612 21.30 1.06 4.47
CA GLY A 612 22.11 1.34 3.28
C GLY A 612 21.98 0.40 2.08
N ASP A 613 20.92 -0.39 1.95
CA ASP A 613 20.64 -1.22 0.78
C ASP A 613 20.07 -0.41 -0.43
N THR A 614 19.68 -1.08 -1.53
CA THR A 614 19.20 -0.37 -2.75
C THR A 614 17.74 0.09 -2.67
N TYR A 615 16.94 -0.45 -1.76
CA TYR A 615 15.57 -0.07 -1.41
C TYR A 615 15.58 1.00 -0.30
N ASP A 616 16.45 0.88 0.70
CA ASP A 616 16.63 1.86 1.78
C ASP A 616 17.03 3.25 1.24
N ASN A 617 17.94 3.25 0.27
CA ASN A 617 18.48 4.44 -0.39
C ASN A 617 17.57 4.94 -1.54
N GLN A 618 16.26 4.97 -1.37
CA GLN A 618 15.32 5.63 -2.31
C GLN A 618 14.57 6.76 -1.63
N GLU A 619 13.99 7.68 -2.39
CA GLU A 619 13.09 8.69 -1.83
C GLU A 619 11.84 8.00 -1.30
N TRP A 620 11.44 8.23 -0.03
CA TRP A 620 10.32 7.51 0.56
C TRP A 620 9.15 8.40 0.95
N ILE A 621 8.05 8.25 0.21
CA ILE A 621 7.04 9.31 0.13
C ILE A 621 6.20 9.43 1.42
N PHE A 622 6.09 8.33 2.16
CA PHE A 622 5.60 8.36 3.54
C PHE A 622 6.47 9.27 4.42
N VAL A 623 7.78 9.07 4.41
CA VAL A 623 8.75 9.86 5.20
C VAL A 623 8.65 11.33 4.82
N ASP A 624 8.58 11.66 3.53
CA ASP A 624 8.45 13.05 3.07
C ASP A 624 7.19 13.73 3.63
N LEU A 625 6.06 13.02 3.63
CA LEU A 625 4.79 13.50 4.18
C LEU A 625 4.83 13.65 5.71
N ARG A 626 5.53 12.77 6.43
CA ARG A 626 5.69 12.87 7.91
C ARG A 626 6.72 13.92 8.32
N MET A 627 7.81 14.08 7.56
CA MET A 627 8.80 15.15 7.72
C MET A 627 8.22 16.52 7.39
N ALA A 628 7.35 16.64 6.37
CA ALA A 628 6.66 17.89 6.05
C ALA A 628 5.82 18.40 7.23
N ASN A 629 5.13 17.50 7.96
CA ASN A 629 4.40 17.90 9.16
C ASN A 629 5.34 18.34 10.30
N ALA A 630 6.42 17.59 10.55
CA ALA A 630 7.38 17.93 11.59
C ALA A 630 8.08 19.29 11.32
N TRP A 631 8.46 19.58 10.07
CA TRP A 631 9.01 20.88 9.67
C TRP A 631 8.00 22.02 9.84
N TRP A 632 6.72 21.79 9.54
CA TRP A 632 5.66 22.77 9.77
C TRP A 632 5.50 23.09 11.26
N LEU A 633 5.50 22.08 12.13
CA LEU A 633 5.44 22.26 13.59
C LEU A 633 6.74 22.89 14.16
N ALA A 634 7.89 22.62 13.56
CA ALA A 634 9.17 23.27 13.86
C ALA A 634 9.26 24.73 13.35
N GLY A 635 8.23 25.22 12.65
CA GLY A 635 8.15 26.58 12.13
C GLY A 635 8.82 26.78 10.77
N ASP A 636 9.56 25.80 10.23
CA ASP A 636 10.04 25.83 8.85
C ASP A 636 8.94 25.42 7.87
N THR A 637 7.98 26.33 7.75
CA THR A 637 6.90 26.30 6.76
C THR A 637 7.41 26.35 5.31
N THR A 638 8.68 26.70 5.07
CA THR A 638 9.30 26.68 3.74
C THR A 638 9.72 25.26 3.38
N ARG A 639 10.50 24.59 4.24
CA ARG A 639 10.91 23.20 4.04
C ARG A 639 9.72 22.24 4.00
N ALA A 640 8.70 22.49 4.83
CA ALA A 640 7.42 21.79 4.73
C ALA A 640 6.75 21.96 3.36
N ALA A 641 6.72 23.18 2.82
CA ALA A 641 6.11 23.46 1.50
C ALA A 641 6.90 22.82 0.34
N GLU A 642 8.24 22.82 0.38
CA GLU A 642 9.09 22.14 -0.61
C GLU A 642 8.66 20.67 -0.79
N LEU A 643 8.52 19.94 0.32
CA LEU A 643 8.15 18.53 0.34
C LEU A 643 6.70 18.30 -0.14
N ILE A 644 5.75 19.11 0.34
CA ILE A 644 4.34 19.00 -0.06
C ILE A 644 4.17 19.24 -1.55
N ASP A 645 4.72 20.33 -2.08
CA ASP A 645 4.51 20.70 -3.48
C ASP A 645 5.33 19.80 -4.43
N TRP A 646 6.43 19.21 -3.97
CA TRP A 646 7.14 18.15 -4.70
C TRP A 646 6.28 16.90 -4.87
N VAL A 647 5.76 16.31 -3.78
CA VAL A 647 4.90 15.12 -3.85
C VAL A 647 3.63 15.40 -4.65
N VAL A 648 3.02 16.58 -4.48
CA VAL A 648 1.82 17.00 -5.24
C VAL A 648 2.10 17.11 -6.74
N ALA A 649 3.25 17.69 -7.13
CA ALA A 649 3.62 17.82 -8.54
C ALA A 649 4.03 16.48 -9.17
N GLN A 650 4.73 15.61 -8.43
CA GLN A 650 5.06 14.26 -8.87
C GLN A 650 3.80 13.40 -9.04
N SER A 651 2.87 13.44 -8.09
CA SER A 651 1.56 12.79 -8.22
C SER A 651 0.79 13.31 -9.43
N LYS A 652 0.78 14.62 -9.69
CA LYS A 652 0.08 15.24 -10.83
C LYS A 652 0.52 14.67 -12.18
N GLU A 653 1.82 14.51 -12.40
CA GLU A 653 2.36 13.93 -13.64
C GLU A 653 2.15 12.41 -13.71
N ASN A 654 1.96 11.74 -12.56
CA ASN A 654 1.77 10.29 -12.41
C ASN A 654 0.34 9.95 -11.96
N TYR A 655 -0.66 10.50 -12.66
CA TYR A 655 -2.09 10.16 -12.56
C TYR A 655 -2.76 10.37 -11.18
N TRP A 656 -2.23 11.29 -10.37
CA TRP A 656 -2.63 11.54 -8.97
C TRP A 656 -2.44 10.34 -8.04
N LEU A 657 -1.53 9.43 -8.41
CA LEU A 657 -1.11 8.30 -7.58
C LEU A 657 0.07 8.72 -6.69
N ILE A 658 0.08 8.25 -5.45
CA ILE A 658 1.21 8.40 -4.52
C ILE A 658 1.92 7.04 -4.48
N ALA A 659 3.21 7.04 -4.83
CA ALA A 659 4.05 5.85 -4.82
C ALA A 659 4.48 5.47 -3.40
N GLU A 660 5.06 4.29 -3.27
CA GLU A 660 5.95 3.94 -2.18
C GLU A 660 7.23 4.77 -2.26
N GLN A 661 7.98 4.67 -3.37
CA GLN A 661 9.30 5.30 -3.55
C GLN A 661 9.40 6.14 -4.83
N TYR A 662 10.33 7.10 -4.86
CA TYR A 662 10.91 7.63 -6.11
C TYR A 662 12.40 7.25 -6.20
N ASP A 663 12.93 7.01 -7.40
CA ASP A 663 14.36 6.75 -7.59
C ASP A 663 15.18 7.97 -7.15
N LYS A 664 16.15 7.75 -6.26
CA LYS A 664 17.02 8.80 -5.67
C LYS A 664 17.78 9.69 -6.66
N THR A 665 17.84 9.33 -7.94
CA THR A 665 18.61 10.01 -8.99
C THR A 665 17.72 10.59 -10.09
N THR A 666 16.70 9.84 -10.54
CA THR A 666 15.81 10.26 -11.63
C THR A 666 14.46 10.76 -11.16
N ALA A 667 14.06 10.46 -9.93
CA ALA A 667 12.70 10.57 -9.40
C ALA A 667 11.62 9.85 -10.24
N ASP A 668 11.99 8.77 -10.94
CA ASP A 668 11.02 7.82 -11.49
C ASP A 668 10.26 7.12 -10.35
N TYR A 669 8.98 6.83 -10.54
CA TYR A 669 8.17 6.06 -9.60
C TYR A 669 8.72 4.64 -9.41
N THR A 670 8.98 4.25 -8.16
CA THR A 670 9.54 2.97 -7.75
C THR A 670 8.79 2.39 -6.54
N GLY A 671 9.09 1.15 -6.18
CA GLY A 671 8.30 0.40 -5.19
C GLY A 671 6.84 0.16 -5.65
N SER A 672 5.98 -0.15 -4.69
CA SER A 672 4.55 -0.36 -4.92
C SER A 672 3.83 0.95 -5.24
N THR A 673 2.93 0.94 -6.23
CA THR A 673 2.13 2.12 -6.61
C THR A 673 0.72 1.71 -7.05
N PRO A 674 -0.34 2.38 -6.56
CA PRO A 674 -0.33 3.38 -5.49
C PRO A 674 -0.26 2.74 -4.11
N MET A 675 0.43 3.38 -3.16
CA MET A 675 0.23 3.11 -1.73
C MET A 675 -1.15 3.62 -1.29
N VAL A 676 -1.63 3.17 -0.13
CA VAL A 676 -2.97 3.45 0.41
C VAL A 676 -2.89 4.08 1.80
N GLY A 677 -2.31 3.37 2.78
CA GLY A 677 -2.09 3.90 4.14
C GLY A 677 -0.99 4.95 4.16
N PHE A 678 0.22 4.52 3.79
CA PHE A 678 1.43 5.35 3.73
C PHE A 678 1.43 6.46 2.67
N GLY A 679 0.56 6.39 1.66
CA GLY A 679 0.39 7.46 0.67
C GLY A 679 -0.86 8.34 0.95
N PRO A 680 -2.02 8.04 0.33
CA PRO A 680 -3.29 8.74 0.53
C PRO A 680 -3.69 9.00 1.97
N GLY A 681 -3.51 8.03 2.87
CA GLY A 681 -3.79 8.18 4.30
C GLY A 681 -2.90 9.24 4.95
N ALA A 682 -1.58 9.09 4.81
CA ALA A 682 -0.59 10.05 5.31
C ALA A 682 -0.78 11.47 4.73
N PHE A 683 -1.10 11.59 3.44
CA PHE A 683 -1.34 12.90 2.79
C PHE A 683 -2.61 13.59 3.34
N LEU A 684 -3.72 12.85 3.53
CA LEU A 684 -4.92 13.42 4.12
C LEU A 684 -4.73 13.79 5.59
N LEU A 685 -3.97 12.99 6.36
CA LEU A 685 -3.57 13.34 7.73
C LEU A 685 -2.73 14.62 7.76
N LEU A 686 -1.71 14.73 6.91
CA LEU A 686 -0.90 15.95 6.77
C LEU A 686 -1.79 17.17 6.48
N LEU A 687 -2.75 17.09 5.56
CA LEU A 687 -3.66 18.20 5.28
C LEU A 687 -4.52 18.60 6.50
N ARG A 688 -4.97 17.65 7.32
CA ARG A 688 -5.68 17.92 8.59
C ARG A 688 -4.75 18.59 9.62
N GLN A 689 -3.54 18.05 9.80
CA GLN A 689 -2.53 18.56 10.75
C GLN A 689 -2.09 19.99 10.41
N LEU A 690 -1.83 20.28 9.13
CA LEU A 690 -1.55 21.64 8.61
C LEU A 690 -2.71 22.64 8.84
N ALA A 691 -3.94 22.15 9.02
CA ALA A 691 -5.11 22.97 9.32
C ALA A 691 -5.34 23.19 10.83
N GLY A 692 -4.50 22.63 11.70
CA GLY A 692 -4.58 22.77 13.15
C GLY A 692 -5.36 21.68 13.87
N ASP A 693 -5.67 20.54 13.22
CA ASP A 693 -6.14 19.36 13.96
C ASP A 693 -5.04 18.87 14.91
N SER A 694 -5.31 18.84 16.21
CA SER A 694 -4.39 18.20 17.15
C SER A 694 -4.34 16.70 16.88
N GLU A 695 -3.13 16.13 16.89
CA GLU A 695 -2.98 14.70 17.14
C GLU A 695 -3.40 14.43 18.59
N ILE A 696 -4.71 14.23 18.77
CA ILE A 696 -5.49 14.09 20.02
C ILE A 696 -4.70 14.30 21.32
N ASP A 697 -4.98 15.44 21.95
CA ASP A 697 -4.55 15.93 23.25
C ASP A 697 -3.71 14.94 24.09
N ALA A 698 -2.43 15.28 24.26
CA ALA A 698 -1.45 14.54 25.03
C ALA A 698 -1.96 14.21 26.44
N CYS A 699 -1.88 12.94 26.85
CA CYS A 699 -2.22 12.55 28.22
C CYS A 699 -1.05 12.73 29.19
N TRP A 700 0.19 12.86 28.69
CA TRP A 700 1.35 13.32 29.45
C TRP A 700 1.30 14.85 29.67
N THR A 701 1.82 15.33 30.79
CA THR A 701 2.15 16.75 30.95
C THR A 701 3.40 17.10 30.14
N GLU A 702 3.51 18.32 29.64
CA GLU A 702 4.81 18.82 29.22
C GLU A 702 5.77 18.79 30.41
N VAL A 703 6.93 18.17 30.22
CA VAL A 703 8.08 18.42 31.08
C VAL A 703 8.68 19.69 30.51
N THR A 704 8.57 20.80 31.24
CA THR A 704 9.31 22.01 30.91
C THR A 704 10.79 21.65 30.79
N ASN A 705 11.38 21.86 29.61
CA ASN A 705 12.81 21.63 29.43
C ASN A 705 13.57 22.36 30.55
N PRO A 706 14.48 21.70 31.30
CA PRO A 706 15.36 22.45 32.16
C PRO A 706 16.14 23.43 31.28
N GLU A 707 16.14 24.72 31.64
CA GLU A 707 16.94 25.69 30.92
C GLU A 707 18.41 25.23 30.90
N PRO A 708 19.15 25.45 29.80
CA PRO A 708 20.54 25.07 29.72
C PRO A 708 21.30 25.76 30.86
N VAL A 709 21.84 24.97 31.79
CA VAL A 709 22.60 25.47 32.93
C VAL A 709 23.78 26.26 32.38
N ALA A 710 23.72 27.58 32.52
CA ALA A 710 24.82 28.44 32.14
C ALA A 710 26.02 28.15 33.06
N ASP A 711 27.18 27.85 32.45
CA ASP A 711 28.45 27.85 33.16
C ASP A 711 28.74 29.27 33.67
N ASP A 712 28.38 29.56 34.92
CA ASP A 712 28.75 30.79 35.63
C ASP A 712 30.01 30.56 36.49
N PRO A 713 31.20 31.04 36.07
CA PRO A 713 32.46 30.70 36.70
C PRO A 713 32.74 31.54 37.97
N GLN A 714 32.19 31.06 39.09
CA GLN A 714 32.58 31.37 40.48
C GLN A 714 32.27 32.78 41.03
N THR A 715 31.34 32.83 41.99
CA THR A 715 31.56 33.57 43.25
C THR A 715 31.10 32.74 44.46
N LEU A 716 32.04 32.27 45.28
CA LEU A 716 31.77 31.76 46.62
C LEU A 716 31.87 32.93 47.62
N ASP A 717 30.75 33.60 47.88
CA ASP A 717 30.63 34.58 48.96
C ASP A 717 29.85 34.02 50.15
N VAL A 718 30.40 34.21 51.35
CA VAL A 718 29.85 33.72 52.63
C VAL A 718 29.44 34.91 53.48
N VAL A 719 28.15 35.02 53.80
CA VAL A 719 27.64 36.00 54.79
C VAL A 719 26.65 35.34 55.76
N GLU A 720 26.70 35.84 56.98
CA GLU A 720 26.17 35.32 58.26
C GLU A 720 24.64 35.17 58.37
N PRO A 721 24.13 34.40 59.37
CA PRO A 721 22.70 34.20 59.58
C PRO A 721 21.99 35.45 60.16
N ASP A 722 20.78 35.71 59.67
CA ASP A 722 19.92 36.80 60.16
C ASP A 722 19.31 36.46 61.55
N THR A 723 19.12 37.50 62.37
CA THR A 723 18.60 37.41 63.74
C THR A 723 17.37 38.30 63.92
N SER A 724 16.23 37.88 63.37
CA SER A 724 14.92 38.48 63.64
C SER A 724 14.08 37.58 64.55
N VAL A 725 13.86 38.01 65.79
CA VAL A 725 12.85 37.42 66.69
C VAL A 725 11.50 38.07 66.37
N ASP A 726 10.44 37.28 66.29
CA ASP A 726 9.06 37.78 66.35
C ASP A 726 8.30 37.01 67.44
N GLU A 727 7.59 37.74 68.30
CA GLU A 727 6.90 37.21 69.48
C GLU A 727 5.37 37.19 69.25
N ASP A 728 4.79 36.03 68.89
CA ASP A 728 3.54 35.53 69.52
C ASP A 728 3.09 34.18 68.93
N LEU A 729 2.91 33.18 69.80
CA LEU A 729 1.75 32.28 69.86
C LEU A 729 1.94 31.27 71.01
N THR A 730 0.89 31.04 71.80
CA THR A 730 0.95 30.28 73.06
C THR A 730 0.52 28.81 72.93
N PRO A 731 1.02 27.90 73.80
CA PRO A 731 0.98 26.46 73.55
C PRO A 731 -0.25 25.73 74.12
N ALA A 732 -0.56 24.58 73.52
CA ALA A 732 -1.35 23.49 74.11
C ALA A 732 -0.81 22.13 73.63
N ASP A 733 -0.48 21.27 74.60
CA ASP A 733 -0.29 19.81 74.57
C ASP A 733 0.41 19.15 73.34
N LEU A 734 1.67 18.67 73.42
CA LEU A 734 2.16 17.48 74.15
C LEU A 734 1.51 16.16 73.62
N SER A 735 2.19 15.35 72.80
CA SER A 735 3.30 14.40 73.15
C SER A 735 2.79 13.03 73.65
N PRO A 736 3.45 11.88 73.37
CA PRO A 736 4.43 11.52 72.33
C PRO A 736 3.96 10.30 71.50
N ASP A 737 4.86 9.71 70.68
CA ASP A 737 5.33 8.32 70.94
C ASP A 737 6.59 7.99 70.12
N LEU A 738 7.36 7.00 70.57
CA LEU A 738 8.58 6.50 69.92
C LEU A 738 8.34 5.09 69.35
N GLU A 739 9.13 4.70 68.34
CA GLU A 739 10.20 3.71 68.62
C GLU A 739 11.30 3.74 67.55
N VAL A 740 12.51 3.34 67.96
CA VAL A 740 13.68 3.13 67.11
C VAL A 740 14.04 1.65 67.22
N VAL A 741 14.21 0.98 66.08
CA VAL A 741 14.78 -0.37 66.03
C VAL A 741 15.98 -0.34 65.09
N ASP A 742 17.16 -0.45 65.70
CA ASP A 742 18.43 -0.84 65.09
C ASP A 742 18.66 -2.34 65.37
N LEU A 743 19.81 -2.89 64.93
CA LEU A 743 20.19 -4.31 64.80
C LEU A 743 19.70 -4.93 63.46
N GLY A 744 20.55 -5.55 62.64
CA GLY A 744 22.00 -5.71 62.71
C GLY A 744 22.44 -7.16 62.41
N ASP A 745 23.32 -7.33 61.42
CA ASP A 745 24.03 -8.56 60.99
C ASP A 745 23.16 -9.82 60.72
N LEU A 746 23.30 -10.54 59.61
CA LEU A 746 24.46 -11.39 59.30
C LEU A 746 24.41 -11.92 57.86
N GLU A 747 25.59 -11.90 57.23
CA GLU A 747 26.16 -12.90 56.31
C GLU A 747 25.41 -13.32 55.02
N ALA A 748 26.17 -13.89 54.09
CA ALA A 748 25.74 -14.36 52.78
C ALA A 748 26.12 -15.83 52.61
N GLU A 749 25.46 -16.55 51.71
CA GLU A 749 26.15 -17.59 50.93
C GLU A 749 25.40 -17.95 49.63
N ASP A 750 26.21 -18.19 48.60
CA ASP A 750 26.06 -18.97 47.37
C ASP A 750 24.74 -19.04 46.56
N VAL A 751 24.85 -18.51 45.34
CA VAL A 751 24.09 -18.87 44.15
C VAL A 751 24.50 -20.26 43.64
N PRO A 752 23.54 -21.13 43.27
CA PRO A 752 23.75 -22.09 42.19
C PRO A 752 22.88 -21.77 40.96
N ASN A 753 23.53 -21.60 39.81
CA ASN A 753 22.93 -21.64 38.47
C ASN A 753 23.49 -22.91 37.74
N PRO A 754 23.09 -23.26 36.52
CA PRO A 754 22.11 -24.33 36.27
C PRO A 754 22.71 -25.56 35.57
N PHE A 755 21.82 -26.48 35.15
CA PHE A 755 22.06 -27.69 34.33
C PHE A 755 22.68 -28.93 34.99
N ASP A 756 21.80 -29.84 35.42
CA ASP A 756 21.84 -31.30 35.19
C ASP A 756 20.49 -31.88 35.68
N ALA A 757 19.84 -32.88 35.07
CA ALA A 757 20.01 -33.58 33.79
C ALA A 757 18.69 -34.34 33.46
N PHE A 758 18.70 -35.20 32.42
CA PHE A 758 17.62 -36.10 31.97
C PHE A 758 16.41 -35.40 31.30
N ALA A 759 15.91 -35.74 30.10
CA ALA A 759 16.01 -36.92 29.22
C ALA A 759 15.09 -38.12 29.53
N ASP A 760 14.30 -38.48 28.51
CA ASP A 760 13.52 -39.71 28.28
C ASP A 760 12.36 -40.09 29.23
N ALA A 761 11.13 -40.02 28.69
CA ALA A 761 10.04 -40.95 28.99
C ALA A 761 8.89 -40.79 27.95
N THR A 762 8.54 -41.85 27.24
CA THR A 762 7.31 -41.92 26.43
C THR A 762 6.09 -42.37 27.24
N SER A 763 4.89 -42.03 26.75
CA SER A 763 3.59 -42.68 27.03
C SER A 763 3.05 -42.74 28.47
N ASP A 764 1.83 -42.22 28.66
CA ASP A 764 0.69 -43.08 29.01
C ASP A 764 -0.65 -42.48 28.47
N THR A 765 -1.78 -43.09 28.82
CA THR A 765 -3.05 -43.03 28.08
C THR A 765 -4.30 -42.96 29.00
N SER A 766 -5.30 -42.19 28.61
CA SER A 766 -6.76 -42.35 28.92
C SER A 766 -7.51 -41.17 28.27
N VAL A 767 -8.60 -41.28 27.48
CA VAL A 767 -9.77 -42.19 27.39
C VAL A 767 -10.98 -41.76 28.26
N ALA A 768 -11.85 -40.95 27.64
CA ALA A 768 -13.31 -40.83 27.78
C ALA A 768 -13.74 -39.75 26.77
N ASP A 769 -14.34 -39.98 25.60
CA ASP A 769 -15.52 -40.79 25.21
C ASP A 769 -16.83 -40.38 25.88
N THR A 770 -17.68 -39.66 25.11
CA THR A 770 -19.09 -40.04 24.91
C THR A 770 -19.52 -39.69 23.47
N THR A 771 -19.72 -40.73 22.64
CA THR A 771 -20.92 -41.00 21.77
C THR A 771 -21.81 -39.84 21.24
N ALA A 772 -22.46 -39.86 20.06
CA ALA A 772 -22.53 -40.68 18.82
C ALA A 772 -23.68 -40.08 17.94
N SER A 773 -23.97 -40.39 16.66
CA SER A 773 -23.43 -41.25 15.58
C SER A 773 -23.47 -40.45 14.24
N ASP A 774 -23.82 -40.84 12.99
CA ASP A 774 -24.38 -42.05 12.34
C ASP A 774 -24.20 -41.99 10.77
N LEU A 775 -24.92 -42.83 10.00
CA LEU A 775 -25.14 -42.80 8.53
C LEU A 775 -24.00 -43.21 7.57
N SER A 776 -23.62 -44.49 7.66
CA SER A 776 -23.63 -45.48 6.56
C SER A 776 -23.07 -45.14 5.15
N THR A 777 -21.98 -45.83 4.79
CA THR A 777 -21.62 -46.21 3.41
C THR A 777 -22.32 -47.52 2.96
N PRO A 778 -22.21 -47.92 1.67
CA PRO A 778 -21.86 -49.33 1.39
C PRO A 778 -20.89 -49.60 0.21
N ASP A 779 -19.97 -50.54 0.44
CA ASP A 779 -19.44 -51.62 -0.43
C ASP A 779 -18.91 -51.39 -1.87
N ILE A 780 -17.61 -51.10 -1.96
CA ILE A 780 -16.52 -51.99 -2.44
C ILE A 780 -16.87 -53.18 -3.38
N GLN A 781 -16.23 -53.23 -4.58
CA GLN A 781 -15.45 -54.40 -5.09
C GLN A 781 -14.33 -53.93 -6.07
N PRO A 782 -13.25 -54.72 -6.32
CA PRO A 782 -11.96 -54.21 -6.84
C PRO A 782 -11.49 -54.84 -8.19
N LEU A 783 -10.15 -54.88 -8.41
CA LEU A 783 -9.35 -55.32 -9.58
C LEU A 783 -9.12 -54.18 -10.61
N GLU A 784 -7.95 -54.01 -11.23
CA GLU A 784 -6.64 -54.70 -11.20
C GLU A 784 -5.54 -53.62 -11.49
N ASP A 785 -4.41 -53.60 -10.76
CA ASP A 785 -3.09 -54.13 -11.20
C ASP A 785 -2.38 -53.30 -12.32
N GLY A 786 -1.07 -53.05 -12.15
CA GLY A 786 -0.30 -52.13 -13.02
C GLY A 786 0.97 -51.59 -12.35
N SER A 787 2.02 -52.41 -12.31
CA SER A 787 3.26 -52.12 -11.55
C SER A 787 4.22 -51.15 -12.25
N GLY A 788 4.91 -50.31 -11.46
CA GLY A 788 5.86 -49.29 -11.94
C GLY A 788 6.77 -48.75 -10.85
N THR A 789 7.59 -49.61 -10.23
CA THR A 789 8.54 -49.24 -9.18
C THR A 789 9.83 -48.62 -9.73
N THR A 790 10.25 -47.48 -9.18
CA THR A 790 11.65 -47.00 -9.24
C THR A 790 12.08 -46.45 -7.88
N ASP A 791 13.16 -47.00 -7.33
CA ASP A 791 13.67 -46.63 -6.01
C ASP A 791 14.34 -45.24 -5.98
N TYR A 792 14.07 -44.46 -4.94
CA TYR A 792 14.84 -43.26 -4.61
C TYR A 792 16.07 -43.64 -3.79
N THR A 793 17.25 -43.61 -4.40
CA THR A 793 18.53 -43.70 -3.67
C THR A 793 18.99 -42.29 -3.30
N ILE A 794 19.03 -41.99 -2.00
CA ILE A 794 19.58 -40.73 -1.49
C ILE A 794 21.12 -40.79 -1.56
N LEU A 795 21.74 -39.75 -2.13
CA LEU A 795 23.17 -39.49 -2.06
C LEU A 795 23.40 -37.97 -1.91
N ASP A 796 24.02 -37.57 -0.81
CA ASP A 796 24.51 -36.20 -0.62
C ASP A 796 25.83 -35.97 -1.39
N ASP A 797 25.96 -34.83 -2.08
CA ASP A 797 27.25 -34.25 -2.49
C ASP A 797 27.18 -32.71 -2.35
N PRO A 798 27.86 -32.11 -1.36
CA PRO A 798 27.77 -30.68 -1.07
C PRO A 798 28.75 -29.84 -1.90
N THR A 799 28.51 -29.70 -3.21
CA THR A 799 29.21 -28.70 -4.04
C THR A 799 28.27 -27.89 -4.95
N GLY A 800 28.31 -26.56 -4.81
CA GLY A 800 27.43 -25.65 -5.55
C GLY A 800 27.86 -25.43 -7.01
N GLY A 801 26.88 -25.41 -7.93
CA GLY A 801 27.13 -25.07 -9.33
C GLY A 801 25.88 -25.12 -10.21
N PHE A 802 25.30 -23.95 -10.51
CA PHE A 802 24.18 -23.82 -11.45
C PHE A 802 24.51 -24.45 -12.81
N LYS A 803 23.77 -25.49 -13.21
CA LYS A 803 23.76 -26.00 -14.58
C LYS A 803 22.39 -25.83 -15.22
N LYS A 804 22.37 -25.03 -16.27
CA LYS A 804 21.23 -24.75 -17.13
C LYS A 804 20.82 -26.03 -17.87
N VAL A 805 19.62 -26.55 -17.59
CA VAL A 805 19.01 -27.60 -18.40
C VAL A 805 18.67 -27.03 -19.78
N VAL A 806 18.94 -27.82 -20.82
CA VAL A 806 18.52 -27.57 -22.20
C VAL A 806 17.59 -28.70 -22.59
N VAL A 807 16.35 -28.38 -22.94
CA VAL A 807 15.40 -29.33 -23.55
C VAL A 807 15.63 -29.31 -25.05
N ASP A 808 15.60 -30.48 -25.68
CA ASP A 808 16.01 -30.71 -27.07
C ASP A 808 14.80 -31.09 -27.94
N ASP A 809 14.15 -30.10 -28.57
CA ASP A 809 12.98 -30.28 -29.43
C ASP A 809 13.38 -30.86 -30.81
N GLY A 810 13.57 -32.18 -30.85
CA GLY A 810 13.95 -32.89 -32.06
C GLY A 810 12.82 -33.03 -33.08
N CYS A 811 12.86 -32.24 -34.17
CA CYS A 811 11.92 -32.43 -35.30
C CYS A 811 12.52 -32.22 -36.71
N GLY A 812 12.58 -33.32 -37.49
CA GLY A 812 12.40 -33.33 -38.95
C GLY A 812 13.35 -32.52 -39.85
N CYS A 813 14.48 -33.12 -40.27
CA CYS A 813 15.34 -32.56 -41.32
C CYS A 813 14.66 -32.46 -42.70
N ARG A 814 14.89 -31.35 -43.43
CA ARG A 814 15.06 -31.37 -44.91
C ARG A 814 15.99 -30.25 -45.38
N LEU A 815 17.19 -30.63 -45.83
CA LEU A 815 18.16 -29.75 -46.46
C LEU A 815 17.80 -29.48 -47.93
N HIS A 816 18.07 -28.26 -48.41
CA HIS A 816 18.38 -28.03 -49.81
C HIS A 816 19.55 -27.04 -49.92
N ASP A 817 20.61 -27.47 -50.60
CA ASP A 817 21.89 -26.76 -50.74
C ASP A 817 21.87 -25.75 -51.90
N ARG A 818 22.54 -24.59 -51.72
CA ARG A 818 23.41 -23.95 -52.74
C ARG A 818 24.26 -22.78 -52.23
N SER A 819 25.53 -23.08 -51.92
CA SER A 819 26.74 -22.38 -52.38
C SER A 819 26.83 -20.83 -52.48
N ALA A 820 27.74 -20.20 -51.72
CA ALA A 820 28.74 -19.20 -52.19
C ALA A 820 29.80 -18.87 -51.10
N SER A 821 30.94 -18.27 -51.47
CA SER A 821 32.17 -18.12 -50.65
C SER A 821 32.51 -16.67 -50.22
N PRO A 822 33.45 -16.45 -49.23
CA PRO A 822 33.61 -15.17 -48.50
C PRO A 822 34.85 -14.32 -48.89
N ASN A 823 35.10 -13.25 -48.10
CA ASN A 823 36.25 -12.31 -48.05
C ASN A 823 36.11 -10.98 -48.85
N ALA A 824 36.60 -9.80 -48.41
CA ALA A 824 37.14 -9.36 -47.10
C ALA A 824 37.29 -7.80 -47.02
N LEU A 825 37.69 -7.30 -45.83
CA LEU A 825 38.15 -5.93 -45.45
C LEU A 825 37.06 -4.84 -45.34
N LEU A 826 36.92 -3.97 -44.30
CA LEU A 826 37.79 -3.30 -43.29
C LEU A 826 38.08 -1.80 -43.55
N ALA A 827 37.08 -0.95 -43.27
CA ALA A 827 37.16 0.45 -42.79
C ALA A 827 35.71 0.97 -42.62
N SER A 828 35.26 1.68 -41.58
CA SER A 828 35.96 2.30 -40.44
C SER A 828 35.13 2.16 -39.14
N CYS A 829 35.77 2.25 -37.97
CA CYS A 829 35.09 2.36 -36.68
C CYS A 829 34.72 3.82 -36.33
N LEU A 830 34.05 4.02 -35.18
CA LEU A 830 33.73 5.29 -34.51
C LEU A 830 32.61 6.16 -35.13
N LEU A 831 31.37 5.64 -35.12
CA LEU A 831 30.16 6.36 -34.64
C LEU A 831 28.92 5.46 -34.77
N LEU A 832 28.54 4.75 -33.70
CA LEU A 832 27.20 4.20 -33.36
C LEU A 832 27.31 3.15 -32.23
N VAL A 833 27.35 3.60 -30.97
CA VAL A 833 27.06 2.76 -29.79
C VAL A 833 26.17 3.58 -28.84
N ALA A 834 24.93 3.78 -29.27
CA ALA A 834 23.82 4.30 -28.49
C ALA A 834 22.53 3.73 -29.11
N PHE A 835 21.49 3.51 -28.31
CA PHE A 835 20.23 2.86 -28.70
C PHE A 835 20.37 1.43 -29.25
N GLY A 836 20.48 0.47 -28.32
CA GLY A 836 20.42 -0.96 -28.58
C GLY A 836 19.36 -1.65 -27.71
N ILE A 837 18.09 -1.23 -27.82
CA ILE A 837 16.97 -1.79 -27.04
C ILE A 837 16.92 -3.32 -27.23
N ARG A 838 17.16 -4.08 -26.17
CA ARG A 838 17.00 -5.53 -26.16
C ARG A 838 15.86 -5.94 -25.23
N ARG A 839 14.71 -6.18 -25.83
CA ARG A 839 13.60 -6.92 -25.20
C ARG A 839 14.14 -8.21 -24.57
N ARG A 840 13.96 -8.35 -23.25
CA ARG A 840 13.69 -9.64 -22.62
C ARG A 840 12.28 -9.57 -22.07
N ARG A 841 11.31 -10.10 -22.81
CA ARG A 841 10.15 -10.69 -22.16
C ARG A 841 10.68 -11.94 -21.46
N SER A 842 10.64 -11.97 -20.14
CA SER A 842 10.49 -13.23 -19.44
C SER A 842 9.21 -13.92 -19.93
N VAL A 843 9.18 -15.24 -19.83
CA VAL A 843 7.90 -15.95 -19.85
C VAL A 843 7.12 -15.46 -18.63
N ARG A 844 5.87 -15.02 -18.84
CA ARG A 844 4.87 -14.87 -17.77
C ARG A 844 4.34 -16.28 -17.48
#